data_AF-A0A7E5WSK0-F1
#
_entry.id   AF-A0A7E5WSK0-F1
#
_cell.length_a   1.000
_cell.length_b   1.000
_cell.length_c   1.000
_cell.angle_alpha   90.00
_cell.angle_beta   90.00
_cell.angle_gamma   90.00
#
_symmetry.space_group_name_H-M   'P 1'
#
loop_
_entity.id
_entity.type
_entity.pdbx_description
1 polymer ?
#
loop_
_entity_poly.entity_id
_entity_poly.type
_entity_poly.pdbx_seq_one_letter_code
_entity_poly.pdbx_strand_id
1 'polypeptide(L)'
;MMTTNLHNGDDDSFIILGTSPGTSLDMQCNGIENGGMSLDNEQMEEAMKDLSVEANMAFKAHFKLGDCPSPASMMVASTIISDDKTTEELQKRFGELLDENVILKETLKHNNESMKEQFLLIASCQEDMMKTHVMHKEKFDETKGLVERLRQENKKLKQDIARLADGEVPSLVSSETGESVKSTKSANSVALEFVTSPEDDTINKLTAQLELVEKQRRQVIVDNEKLTWQKESLEHIVDATSKERDDLKEKLKNAELLLSTKDADHGAEINGLKYTINDLQIKLQTAIQNANNGSSEEIARYEQLVQQLEAKVSSLQAELKTAQLKILELETVKLEFTKFKSGVSEGIRIYKEQIHDLHARLKEAATTVFQPVRFSISSEPESGSSEFSSLTANVNLYDKTLKHLAQLLNALTHGMSDSLVDTLGLVASLHDYKLERVSVEQFKSSLAEVKQQLERQHGNALNNIGQVRSTLSIFEGIFKDYNELLKKGVCAKPRVERGGNVEALTSALVARGHELQLLQGELSKLRGDKDDVELLKAQLELYKSDFEAERESREKMASEKDTILTDLRTTQKRNQELTKQLEDVRKLHPGVYRDVTSRPARPSAPRQPARAAPANNMTFTCPKCMRFSCDDYKVMEDHFDFCLDDF
;
A
#
# COMPACT_ATOMS: atom_id res chain seq x y z
N MET A 1 51.67 -28.57 21.21
CA MET A 1 52.16 -27.83 20.02
C MET A 1 50.93 -27.61 19.16
N MET A 2 50.42 -26.37 19.07
CA MET A 2 50.56 -25.50 17.87
C MET A 2 50.14 -26.25 16.59
N THR A 3 49.19 -25.84 15.75
CA THR A 3 48.61 -24.53 15.40
C THR A 3 47.63 -24.78 14.23
N THR A 4 46.49 -24.04 14.16
CA THR A 4 45.88 -23.36 12.97
C THR A 4 45.62 -24.16 11.67
N ASN A 5 44.60 -23.97 10.83
CA ASN A 5 43.45 -23.07 10.68
C ASN A 5 42.71 -23.48 9.37
N LEU A 6 41.50 -22.93 9.16
CA LEU A 6 40.79 -22.70 7.88
C LEU A 6 40.08 -23.92 7.24
N HIS A 7 38.75 -24.06 7.40
CA HIS A 7 37.65 -23.42 6.65
C HIS A 7 37.68 -23.65 5.13
N ASN A 8 36.77 -24.50 4.64
CA ASN A 8 36.01 -24.26 3.42
C ASN A 8 34.66 -24.96 3.57
N GLY A 9 33.62 -24.15 3.76
CA GLY A 9 32.24 -24.57 3.65
C GLY A 9 31.82 -24.51 2.18
N ASP A 10 31.03 -25.49 1.78
CA ASP A 10 30.05 -25.33 0.72
C ASP A 10 28.71 -25.79 1.29
N ASP A 11 27.81 -24.83 1.38
CA ASP A 11 26.42 -24.93 1.79
C ASP A 11 25.60 -25.63 0.71
N ASP A 12 25.40 -26.94 0.84
CA ASP A 12 24.23 -27.61 0.25
C ASP A 12 23.07 -27.54 1.25
N SER A 13 22.52 -26.33 1.44
CA SER A 13 21.26 -26.16 2.16
C SER A 13 20.08 -26.39 1.22
N PHE A 14 19.83 -27.66 0.93
CA PHE A 14 18.54 -28.12 0.42
C PHE A 14 17.46 -27.85 1.47
N ILE A 15 16.47 -27.01 1.16
CA ILE A 15 15.21 -27.00 1.90
C ILE A 15 14.43 -28.26 1.47
N ILE A 16 14.71 -29.36 2.17
CA ILE A 16 13.80 -30.50 2.28
C ILE A 16 12.89 -30.17 3.46
N LEU A 17 11.68 -29.69 3.17
CA LEU A 17 10.64 -29.62 4.19
C LEU A 17 10.26 -31.06 4.55
N GLY A 18 10.74 -31.52 5.70
CA GLY A 18 10.42 -32.80 6.27
C GLY A 18 8.90 -32.97 6.43
N THR A 19 8.41 -34.09 5.92
CA THR A 19 7.11 -34.66 6.28
C THR A 19 7.15 -35.07 7.75
N SER A 20 6.50 -34.29 8.61
CA SER A 20 6.15 -34.75 9.96
C SER A 20 4.80 -35.46 9.90
N PRO A 21 4.62 -36.63 10.55
CA PRO A 21 3.40 -37.42 10.44
C PRO A 21 2.31 -36.81 11.31
N GLY A 22 1.32 -36.16 10.68
CA GLY A 22 0.07 -35.82 11.33
C GLY A 22 -0.70 -37.10 11.65
N THR A 23 -0.67 -37.54 12.90
CA THR A 23 -1.48 -38.64 13.41
C THR A 23 -2.96 -38.31 13.28
N SER A 24 -3.63 -39.06 12.41
CA SER A 24 -5.07 -39.30 12.47
C SER A 24 -5.43 -39.95 13.80
N LEU A 25 -6.32 -39.31 14.55
CA LEU A 25 -7.26 -39.98 15.44
C LEU A 25 -8.63 -39.37 15.18
N ASP A 26 -9.31 -39.94 14.18
CA ASP A 26 -10.76 -40.15 14.30
C ASP A 26 -11.00 -40.91 15.61
N MET A 27 -11.67 -40.28 16.57
CA MET A 27 -12.36 -41.02 17.62
C MET A 27 -13.81 -40.58 17.62
N GLN A 28 -14.61 -41.43 16.98
CA GLN A 28 -16.05 -41.53 17.16
C GLN A 28 -16.40 -41.47 18.64
N CYS A 29 -17.14 -40.45 19.05
CA CYS A 29 -17.93 -40.50 20.28
C CYS A 29 -19.11 -41.45 20.06
N ASN A 30 -18.84 -42.75 20.09
CA ASN A 30 -19.84 -43.74 20.44
C ASN A 30 -20.11 -43.63 21.94
N GLY A 31 -21.39 -43.52 22.29
CA GLY A 31 -21.84 -43.56 23.66
C GLY A 31 -21.41 -44.85 24.35
N ILE A 32 -21.11 -44.72 25.65
CA ILE A 32 -21.22 -45.83 26.58
C ILE A 32 -22.19 -45.40 27.67
N GLU A 33 -23.27 -46.18 27.70
CA GLU A 33 -24.30 -46.22 28.70
C GLU A 33 -23.74 -46.52 30.10
N ASN A 34 -24.39 -45.90 31.08
CA ASN A 34 -24.69 -46.45 32.41
C ASN A 34 -23.55 -46.99 33.28
N GLY A 35 -23.14 -46.12 34.21
CA GLY A 35 -22.54 -46.47 35.50
C GLY A 35 -23.12 -45.64 36.65
N GLY A 36 -24.44 -45.69 36.83
CA GLY A 36 -25.15 -45.53 38.11
C GLY A 36 -24.78 -44.38 39.06
N MET A 37 -25.28 -43.19 38.78
CA MET A 37 -26.04 -42.37 39.76
C MET A 37 -26.76 -41.27 38.98
N SER A 38 -27.95 -41.58 38.47
CA SER A 38 -28.91 -40.57 37.99
C SER A 38 -29.29 -39.72 39.19
N LEU A 39 -28.87 -38.45 39.20
CA LEU A 39 -29.66 -37.44 39.90
C LEU A 39 -30.77 -37.07 38.93
N ASP A 40 -31.97 -37.58 39.21
CA ASP A 40 -33.12 -37.45 38.34
C ASP A 40 -33.40 -35.98 38.04
N ASN A 41 -33.41 -35.66 36.74
CA ASN A 41 -33.62 -34.31 36.20
C ASN A 41 -34.94 -33.68 36.69
N GLU A 42 -35.91 -34.52 37.08
CA GLU A 42 -37.19 -34.11 37.67
C GLU A 42 -37.05 -33.59 39.12
N GLN A 43 -36.16 -34.16 39.94
CA GLN A 43 -35.90 -33.66 41.30
C GLN A 43 -35.17 -32.32 41.29
N MET A 44 -34.33 -32.09 40.28
CA MET A 44 -33.60 -30.82 40.12
C MET A 44 -34.52 -29.72 39.57
N GLU A 45 -35.43 -30.02 38.64
CA GLU A 45 -36.49 -29.09 38.23
C GLU A 45 -37.44 -28.72 39.38
N GLU A 46 -37.81 -29.69 40.23
CA GLU A 46 -38.71 -29.45 41.36
C GLU A 46 -38.04 -28.61 42.46
N ALA A 47 -36.75 -28.82 42.73
CA ALA A 47 -35.97 -27.99 43.65
C ALA A 47 -35.68 -26.57 43.12
N MET A 48 -35.71 -26.37 41.80
CA MET A 48 -35.47 -25.07 41.15
C MET A 48 -36.75 -24.24 40.97
N LYS A 49 -37.93 -24.83 41.24
CA LYS A 49 -39.23 -24.17 41.09
C LYS A 49 -39.45 -23.00 42.05
N ASP A 50 -38.75 -23.02 43.19
CA ASP A 50 -38.80 -21.99 44.24
C ASP A 50 -37.73 -20.88 44.08
N LEU A 51 -36.86 -20.98 43.07
CA LEU A 51 -35.85 -19.95 42.76
C LEU A 51 -36.45 -18.86 41.87
N SER A 52 -35.98 -17.60 42.02
CA SER A 52 -36.37 -16.53 41.10
C SER A 52 -35.98 -16.88 39.66
N VAL A 53 -36.74 -16.37 38.69
CA VAL A 53 -36.54 -16.69 37.27
C VAL A 53 -35.10 -16.36 36.83
N GLU A 54 -34.52 -15.28 37.34
CA GLU A 54 -33.12 -14.91 37.09
C GLU A 54 -32.12 -15.88 37.73
N ALA A 55 -32.35 -16.31 38.98
CA ALA A 55 -31.46 -17.24 39.67
C ALA A 55 -31.51 -18.64 39.03
N ASN A 56 -32.68 -19.05 38.57
CA ASN A 56 -32.90 -20.32 37.87
C ASN A 56 -32.19 -20.32 36.50
N MET A 57 -32.29 -19.22 35.73
CA MET A 57 -31.54 -19.06 34.47
C MET A 57 -30.02 -19.00 34.68
N ALA A 58 -29.54 -18.28 35.70
CA ALA A 58 -28.12 -18.21 36.01
C ALA A 58 -27.54 -19.59 36.40
N PHE A 59 -28.29 -20.37 37.18
CA PHE A 59 -27.87 -21.71 37.59
C PHE A 59 -27.84 -22.67 36.40
N LYS A 60 -28.87 -22.66 35.53
CA LYS A 60 -28.88 -23.47 34.30
C LYS A 60 -27.73 -23.10 33.36
N ALA A 61 -27.42 -21.81 33.20
CA ALA A 61 -26.29 -21.34 32.38
C ALA A 61 -24.92 -21.74 32.96
N HIS A 62 -24.76 -21.70 34.29
CA HIS A 62 -23.48 -22.00 34.95
C HIS A 62 -23.12 -23.49 34.92
N PHE A 63 -24.13 -24.38 34.89
CA PHE A 63 -23.96 -25.83 34.78
C PHE A 63 -24.23 -26.39 33.38
N LYS A 64 -24.47 -25.52 32.38
CA LYS A 64 -24.80 -25.87 30.98
C LYS A 64 -25.99 -26.85 30.86
N LEU A 65 -27.03 -26.63 31.66
CA LEU A 65 -28.22 -27.46 31.69
C LEU A 65 -29.30 -26.87 30.77
N GLY A 66 -29.58 -27.54 29.65
CA GLY A 66 -30.57 -27.13 28.64
C GLY A 66 -30.12 -25.96 27.75
N ASP A 67 -30.98 -25.58 26.79
CA ASP A 67 -30.72 -24.50 25.82
C ASP A 67 -30.88 -23.12 26.48
N CYS A 68 -29.89 -22.69 27.26
CA CYS A 68 -29.82 -21.34 27.81
C CYS A 68 -28.74 -20.51 27.09
N PRO A 69 -29.03 -19.24 26.74
CA PRO A 69 -28.13 -18.41 25.95
C PRO A 69 -26.83 -18.15 26.71
N SER A 70 -25.71 -18.12 25.96
CA SER A 70 -24.37 -18.01 26.54
C SER A 70 -24.20 -16.74 27.40
N PRO A 71 -23.32 -16.74 28.41
CA PRO A 71 -22.98 -15.53 29.18
C PRO A 71 -22.56 -14.34 28.30
N ALA A 72 -21.93 -14.60 27.15
CA ALA A 72 -21.61 -13.58 26.16
C ALA A 72 -22.87 -13.00 25.50
N SER A 73 -23.86 -13.84 25.18
CA SER A 73 -25.16 -13.40 24.67
C SER A 73 -25.93 -12.56 25.70
N MET A 74 -25.84 -12.90 26.99
CA MET A 74 -26.45 -12.08 28.06
C MET A 74 -25.72 -10.75 28.27
N MET A 75 -24.39 -10.69 28.18
CA MET A 75 -23.65 -9.43 28.25
C MET A 75 -23.98 -8.50 27.08
N VAL A 76 -24.12 -9.03 25.87
CA VAL A 76 -24.54 -8.24 24.69
C VAL A 76 -25.96 -7.70 24.89
N ALA A 77 -26.90 -8.52 25.36
CA ALA A 77 -28.26 -8.07 25.67
C ALA A 77 -28.28 -6.98 26.76
N SER A 78 -27.45 -7.13 27.81
CA SER A 78 -27.33 -6.16 28.90
C SER A 78 -26.66 -4.84 28.49
N THR A 79 -25.89 -4.84 27.41
CA THR A 79 -25.29 -3.61 26.83
C THR A 79 -26.29 -2.88 25.91
N ILE A 80 -27.26 -3.61 25.36
CA ILE A 80 -28.30 -3.06 24.49
C ILE A 80 -29.40 -2.39 25.33
N ILE A 81 -29.76 -2.95 26.49
CA ILE A 81 -30.76 -2.41 27.43
C ILE A 81 -30.07 -1.40 28.36
N SER A 82 -29.96 -0.14 27.92
CA SER A 82 -29.64 1.00 28.79
C SER A 82 -30.98 1.65 29.19
N ASP A 83 -31.17 2.02 30.47
CA ASP A 83 -32.45 2.48 31.06
C ASP A 83 -33.11 3.71 30.38
N ASP A 84 -32.44 4.36 29.42
CA ASP A 84 -32.89 5.58 28.75
C ASP A 84 -33.40 5.39 27.30
N LYS A 85 -33.49 4.15 26.78
CA LYS A 85 -33.92 3.89 25.39
C LYS A 85 -35.35 3.39 25.32
N THR A 86 -36.12 3.95 24.39
CA THR A 86 -37.49 3.48 24.14
C THR A 86 -37.47 2.08 23.52
N THR A 87 -38.54 1.31 23.74
CA THR A 87 -38.65 -0.07 23.20
C THR A 87 -38.54 -0.13 21.68
N GLU A 88 -38.97 0.93 20.99
CA GLU A 88 -38.83 1.10 19.53
C GLU A 88 -37.37 1.27 19.08
N GLU A 89 -36.58 2.08 19.80
CA GLU A 89 -35.16 2.28 19.49
C GLU A 89 -34.34 1.02 19.73
N LEU A 90 -34.70 0.25 20.77
CA LEU A 90 -34.09 -1.05 21.03
C LEU A 90 -34.39 -2.05 19.91
N GLN A 91 -35.64 -2.11 19.47
CA GLN A 91 -36.10 -3.03 18.44
C GLN A 91 -35.48 -2.68 17.08
N LYS A 92 -35.33 -1.39 16.77
CA LYS A 92 -34.62 -0.91 15.59
C LYS A 92 -33.15 -1.34 15.60
N ARG A 93 -32.45 -1.14 16.72
CA ARG A 93 -31.03 -1.50 16.85
C ARG A 93 -30.79 -3.01 16.82
N PHE A 94 -31.73 -3.80 17.35
CA PHE A 94 -31.71 -5.26 17.19
C PHE A 94 -31.93 -5.68 15.73
N GLY A 95 -32.81 -5.00 14.99
CA GLY A 95 -32.98 -5.20 13.56
C GLY A 95 -31.70 -4.92 12.78
N GLU A 96 -31.07 -3.77 13.04
CA GLU A 96 -29.79 -3.40 12.41
C GLU A 96 -28.68 -4.43 12.69
N LEU A 97 -28.56 -4.92 13.93
CA LEU A 97 -27.59 -5.96 14.28
C LEU A 97 -27.88 -7.32 13.62
N LEU A 98 -29.16 -7.66 13.44
CA LEU A 98 -29.53 -8.89 12.72
C LEU A 98 -29.18 -8.78 11.24
N ASP A 99 -29.43 -7.64 10.63
CA ASP A 99 -29.07 -7.37 9.24
C ASP A 99 -27.55 -7.39 9.05
N GLU A 100 -26.79 -6.75 9.95
CA GLU A 100 -25.33 -6.84 9.98
C GLU A 100 -24.84 -8.29 10.13
N ASN A 101 -25.48 -9.10 10.98
CA ASN A 101 -25.10 -10.51 11.14
C ASN A 101 -25.36 -11.34 9.88
N VAL A 102 -26.44 -11.05 9.15
CA VAL A 102 -26.76 -11.69 7.87
C VAL A 102 -25.71 -11.32 6.82
N ILE A 103 -25.38 -10.03 6.70
CA ILE A 103 -24.37 -9.54 5.76
C ILE A 103 -23.00 -10.16 6.06
N LEU A 104 -22.61 -10.24 7.34
CA LEU A 104 -21.35 -10.86 7.73
C LEU A 104 -21.31 -12.36 7.40
N LYS A 105 -22.41 -13.09 7.62
CA LYS A 105 -22.51 -14.51 7.26
C LYS A 105 -22.42 -14.73 5.75
N GLU A 106 -23.10 -13.92 4.96
CA GLU A 106 -23.04 -14.02 3.50
C GLU A 106 -21.64 -13.68 2.98
N THR A 107 -21.02 -12.63 3.52
CA THR A 107 -19.64 -12.24 3.17
C THR A 107 -18.64 -13.35 3.49
N LEU A 108 -18.75 -13.96 4.66
CA LEU A 108 -17.86 -15.03 5.10
C LEU A 108 -18.08 -16.32 4.29
N LYS A 109 -19.34 -16.62 3.92
CA LYS A 109 -19.66 -17.71 2.99
C LYS A 109 -19.04 -17.47 1.62
N HIS A 110 -19.19 -16.28 1.06
CA HIS A 110 -18.61 -15.92 -0.24
C HIS A 110 -17.08 -15.99 -0.23
N ASN A 111 -16.44 -15.53 0.86
CA ASN A 111 -15.00 -15.63 1.03
C ASN A 111 -14.52 -17.10 1.10
N ASN A 112 -15.25 -17.95 1.82
CA ASN A 112 -14.96 -19.39 1.89
C ASN A 112 -15.14 -20.09 0.54
N GLU A 113 -16.17 -19.72 -0.25
CA GLU A 113 -16.37 -20.25 -1.60
C GLU A 113 -15.24 -19.82 -2.53
N SER A 114 -14.85 -18.53 -2.50
CA SER A 114 -13.73 -18.01 -3.29
C SER A 114 -12.39 -18.67 -2.94
N MET A 115 -12.09 -18.87 -1.65
CA MET A 115 -10.89 -19.60 -1.22
C MET A 115 -10.91 -21.04 -1.75
N LYS A 116 -12.05 -21.71 -1.71
CA LYS A 116 -12.18 -23.08 -2.21
C LYS A 116 -11.92 -23.17 -3.71
N GLU A 117 -12.41 -22.21 -4.49
CA GLU A 117 -12.15 -22.11 -5.92
C GLU A 117 -10.66 -21.88 -6.20
N GLN A 118 -10.00 -20.98 -5.46
CA GLN A 118 -8.56 -20.76 -5.58
C GLN A 118 -7.75 -22.02 -5.24
N PHE A 119 -8.13 -22.78 -4.20
CA PHE A 119 -7.45 -24.04 -3.88
C PHE A 119 -7.58 -25.09 -4.99
N LEU A 120 -8.76 -25.22 -5.60
CA LEU A 120 -8.97 -26.14 -6.72
C LEU A 120 -8.13 -25.75 -7.94
N LEU A 121 -8.00 -24.45 -8.17
CA LEU A 121 -7.22 -23.91 -9.27
C LEU A 121 -5.72 -24.11 -9.10
N ILE A 122 -5.21 -23.88 -7.89
CA ILE A 122 -3.83 -24.20 -7.52
C ILE A 122 -3.56 -25.70 -7.68
N ALA A 123 -4.48 -26.56 -7.24
CA ALA A 123 -4.34 -28.00 -7.40
C ALA A 123 -4.28 -28.43 -8.88
N SER A 124 -5.13 -27.84 -9.73
CA SER A 124 -5.09 -28.09 -11.18
C SER A 124 -3.78 -27.64 -11.82
N CYS A 125 -3.29 -26.46 -11.46
CA CYS A 125 -2.02 -25.93 -11.97
C CYS A 125 -0.83 -26.79 -11.53
N GLN A 126 -0.82 -27.27 -10.29
CA GLN A 126 0.19 -28.22 -9.81
C GLN A 126 0.15 -29.54 -10.58
N GLU A 127 -1.04 -30.06 -10.91
CA GLU A 127 -1.19 -31.27 -11.72
C GLU A 127 -0.64 -31.07 -13.14
N ASP A 128 -0.92 -29.93 -13.77
CA ASP A 128 -0.46 -29.61 -15.12
C ASP A 128 1.06 -29.36 -15.18
N MET A 129 1.62 -28.74 -14.13
CA MET A 129 3.06 -28.60 -13.95
C MET A 129 3.72 -29.98 -13.85
N MET A 130 3.17 -30.88 -13.03
CA MET A 130 3.68 -32.25 -12.90
C MET A 130 3.61 -33.04 -14.21
N LYS A 131 2.49 -32.94 -14.96
CA LYS A 131 2.35 -33.55 -16.29
C LYS A 131 3.40 -33.01 -17.27
N THR A 132 3.63 -31.70 -17.27
CA THR A 132 4.64 -31.07 -18.14
C THR A 132 6.06 -31.54 -17.79
N HIS A 133 6.38 -31.66 -16.50
CA HIS A 133 7.65 -32.22 -16.06
C HIS A 133 7.85 -33.67 -16.51
N VAL A 134 6.82 -34.50 -16.40
CA VAL A 134 6.87 -35.89 -16.87
C VAL A 134 7.10 -35.93 -18.39
N MET A 135 6.35 -35.16 -19.17
CA MET A 135 6.54 -35.10 -20.63
C MET A 135 7.94 -34.62 -21.04
N HIS A 136 8.49 -33.61 -20.37
CA HIS A 136 9.85 -33.14 -20.66
C HIS A 136 10.90 -34.19 -20.32
N LYS A 137 10.70 -34.95 -19.24
CA LYS A 137 11.58 -36.05 -18.87
C LYS A 137 11.54 -37.16 -19.92
N GLU A 138 10.36 -37.55 -20.40
CA GLU A 138 10.20 -38.54 -21.47
C GLU A 138 10.90 -38.08 -22.76
N LYS A 139 10.67 -36.83 -23.21
CA LYS A 139 11.35 -36.28 -24.40
C LYS A 139 12.86 -36.21 -24.25
N PHE A 140 13.36 -35.93 -23.05
CA PHE A 140 14.79 -35.92 -22.77
C PHE A 140 15.38 -37.33 -22.87
N ASP A 141 14.69 -38.33 -22.30
CA ASP A 141 15.12 -39.73 -22.38
C ASP A 141 15.09 -40.26 -23.83
N GLU A 142 14.08 -39.88 -24.62
CA GLU A 142 14.02 -40.17 -26.06
C GLU A 142 15.19 -39.55 -26.83
N THR A 143 15.49 -38.28 -26.57
CA THR A 143 16.59 -37.54 -27.20
C THR A 143 17.93 -38.17 -26.83
N LYS A 144 18.13 -38.51 -25.56
CA LYS A 144 19.31 -39.23 -25.07
C LYS A 144 19.46 -40.59 -25.77
N GLY A 145 18.37 -41.34 -25.94
CA GLY A 145 18.37 -42.60 -26.67
C GLY A 145 18.70 -42.45 -28.16
N LEU A 146 18.28 -41.37 -28.80
CA LEU A 146 18.64 -41.07 -30.19
C LEU A 146 20.13 -40.74 -30.33
N VAL A 147 20.66 -39.91 -29.44
CA VAL A 147 22.09 -39.55 -29.42
C VAL A 147 22.96 -40.79 -29.20
N GLU A 148 22.55 -41.69 -28.30
CA GLU A 148 23.29 -42.93 -28.05
C GLU A 148 23.30 -43.85 -29.28
N ARG A 149 22.18 -43.98 -29.99
CA ARG A 149 22.11 -44.72 -31.25
C ARG A 149 23.04 -44.12 -32.31
N LEU A 150 23.01 -42.79 -32.49
CA LEU A 150 23.89 -42.10 -33.44
C LEU A 150 25.37 -42.24 -33.06
N ARG A 151 25.70 -42.30 -31.77
CA ARG A 151 27.08 -42.58 -31.32
C ARG A 151 27.51 -44.00 -31.66
N GLN A 152 26.65 -44.98 -31.43
CA GLN A 152 26.93 -46.38 -31.79
C GLN A 152 27.09 -46.56 -33.30
N GLU A 153 26.23 -45.91 -34.09
CA GLU A 153 26.30 -45.95 -35.54
C GLU A 153 27.57 -45.26 -36.08
N ASN A 154 27.94 -44.10 -35.53
CA ASN A 154 29.22 -43.44 -35.84
C ASN A 154 30.42 -44.30 -35.45
N LYS A 155 30.36 -45.01 -34.32
CA LYS A 155 31.42 -45.93 -33.91
C LYS A 155 31.55 -47.09 -34.89
N LYS A 156 30.43 -47.64 -35.36
CA LYS A 156 30.39 -48.71 -36.37
C LYS A 156 30.94 -48.24 -37.72
N LEU A 157 30.50 -47.08 -38.20
CA LEU A 157 31.00 -46.47 -39.44
C LEU A 157 32.51 -46.20 -39.37
N LYS A 158 33.02 -45.71 -38.24
CA LYS A 158 34.48 -45.54 -38.04
C LYS A 158 35.23 -46.87 -38.09
N GLN A 159 34.66 -47.95 -37.53
CA GLN A 159 35.25 -49.29 -37.61
C GLN A 159 35.22 -49.85 -39.05
N ASP A 160 34.14 -49.61 -39.79
CA ASP A 160 34.02 -50.05 -41.18
C ASP A 160 34.98 -49.27 -42.10
N ILE A 161 35.15 -47.96 -41.88
CA ILE A 161 36.16 -47.13 -42.58
C ILE A 161 37.57 -47.64 -42.27
N ALA A 162 37.89 -47.97 -41.01
CA ALA A 162 39.20 -48.51 -40.64
C ALA A 162 39.48 -49.86 -41.32
N ARG A 163 38.47 -50.74 -41.42
CA ARG A 163 38.59 -52.03 -42.12
C ARG A 163 38.78 -51.87 -43.63
N LEU A 164 38.18 -50.85 -44.24
CA LEU A 164 38.36 -50.54 -45.65
C LEU A 164 39.74 -49.90 -45.93
N ALA A 165 40.29 -49.14 -44.98
CA ALA A 165 41.62 -48.54 -45.07
C ALA A 165 42.76 -49.57 -44.96
N ASP A 166 42.57 -50.66 -44.20
CA ASP A 166 43.54 -51.77 -44.09
C ASP A 166 43.47 -52.76 -45.28
N GLY A 167 42.62 -52.49 -46.29
CA GLY A 167 42.33 -53.40 -47.40
C GLY A 167 43.14 -53.22 -48.69
N GLU A 168 43.98 -52.17 -48.82
CA GLU A 168 44.78 -51.94 -50.05
C GLU A 168 46.29 -52.01 -49.78
N VAL A 169 46.88 -53.17 -50.10
CA VAL A 169 48.11 -53.40 -50.90
C VAL A 169 48.60 -54.83 -50.65
N PRO A 170 48.84 -55.62 -51.72
CA PRO A 170 50.19 -56.12 -51.91
C PRO A 170 50.70 -55.92 -53.34
N SER A 171 51.88 -55.29 -53.40
CA SER A 171 53.05 -55.62 -54.24
C SER A 171 52.87 -55.68 -55.76
N LEU A 172 53.71 -54.95 -56.50
CA LEU A 172 54.70 -55.55 -57.40
C LEU A 172 55.70 -54.46 -57.87
N VAL A 173 56.96 -54.70 -57.55
CA VAL A 173 58.15 -53.93 -57.95
C VAL A 173 58.79 -54.64 -59.15
N SER A 174 59.24 -53.90 -60.19
CA SER A 174 60.33 -54.18 -61.18
C SER A 174 60.12 -53.22 -62.37
N SER A 175 61.06 -52.59 -63.07
CA SER A 175 62.51 -52.43 -63.05
C SER A 175 62.83 -51.20 -63.94
N GLU A 176 63.82 -50.42 -63.53
CA GLU A 176 64.96 -49.91 -64.34
C GLU A 176 64.74 -49.22 -65.71
N THR A 177 65.22 -47.97 -65.78
CA THR A 177 65.98 -47.28 -66.87
C THR A 177 65.40 -45.94 -67.38
N GLY A 178 66.26 -44.92 -67.44
CA GLY A 178 66.31 -43.97 -68.56
C GLY A 178 65.62 -42.60 -68.44
N GLU A 179 66.45 -41.56 -68.38
CA GLU A 179 66.29 -40.24 -69.04
C GLU A 179 65.31 -39.16 -68.52
N SER A 180 65.94 -38.14 -67.93
CA SER A 180 65.68 -36.69 -68.00
C SER A 180 64.62 -36.19 -69.00
N VAL A 181 63.58 -35.49 -68.50
CA VAL A 181 63.15 -34.16 -69.00
C VAL A 181 62.42 -33.39 -67.89
N LYS A 182 62.85 -32.13 -67.68
CA LYS A 182 62.16 -31.11 -66.88
C LYS A 182 60.76 -30.82 -67.45
N SER A 183 59.71 -30.87 -66.63
CA SER A 183 58.57 -29.96 -66.82
C SER A 183 57.69 -29.85 -65.57
N THR A 184 57.46 -28.60 -65.17
CA THR A 184 56.24 -28.08 -64.53
C THR A 184 55.71 -28.77 -63.26
N LYS A 185 56.03 -28.16 -62.11
CA LYS A 185 55.22 -28.26 -60.89
C LYS A 185 53.81 -27.70 -61.16
N SER A 186 52.79 -28.55 -61.18
CA SER A 186 51.40 -28.16 -60.88
C SER A 186 50.49 -29.40 -60.71
N ALA A 187 49.96 -29.55 -59.49
CA ALA A 187 48.69 -30.20 -59.10
C ALA A 187 48.52 -31.71 -59.42
N ASN A 188 48.30 -32.62 -58.47
CA ASN A 188 47.22 -32.64 -57.49
C ASN A 188 47.60 -33.51 -56.28
N SER A 189 47.77 -32.89 -55.11
CA SER A 189 47.53 -33.54 -53.82
C SER A 189 46.28 -32.88 -53.27
N VAL A 190 45.13 -33.51 -53.43
CA VAL A 190 43.94 -33.13 -52.68
C VAL A 190 44.25 -33.48 -51.23
N ALA A 191 44.73 -32.49 -50.49
CA ALA A 191 44.71 -32.51 -49.04
C ALA A 191 43.24 -32.53 -48.62
N LEU A 192 42.74 -33.74 -48.38
CA LEU A 192 41.49 -33.94 -47.66
C LEU A 192 41.76 -33.42 -46.24
N GLU A 193 41.34 -32.19 -45.97
CA GLU A 193 41.28 -31.61 -44.64
C GLU A 193 40.43 -32.53 -43.77
N PHE A 194 41.11 -33.34 -42.96
CA PHE A 194 40.49 -34.13 -41.93
C PHE A 194 39.99 -33.14 -40.87
N VAL A 195 38.71 -32.76 -40.97
CA VAL A 195 38.01 -32.01 -39.91
C VAL A 195 38.05 -32.89 -38.67
N THR A 196 39.00 -32.58 -37.77
CA THR A 196 39.07 -33.17 -36.45
C THR A 196 37.74 -32.90 -35.76
N SER A 197 37.04 -33.97 -35.37
CA SER A 197 35.84 -33.88 -34.51
C SER A 197 36.12 -32.92 -33.35
N PRO A 198 35.17 -32.03 -32.97
CA PRO A 198 35.35 -31.18 -31.81
C PRO A 198 35.79 -32.01 -30.61
N GLU A 199 36.81 -31.55 -29.89
CA GLU A 199 37.28 -32.18 -28.66
C GLU A 199 36.09 -32.32 -27.69
N ASP A 200 35.99 -33.44 -26.96
CA ASP A 200 34.86 -33.73 -26.04
C ASP A 200 34.58 -32.58 -25.06
N ASP A 201 35.61 -31.81 -24.69
CA ASP A 201 35.48 -30.59 -23.87
C ASP A 201 34.65 -29.48 -24.51
N THR A 202 34.70 -29.35 -25.83
CA THR A 202 33.89 -28.38 -26.59
C THR A 202 32.42 -28.82 -26.59
N ILE A 203 32.19 -30.12 -26.72
CA ILE A 203 30.84 -30.72 -26.66
C ILE A 203 30.26 -30.56 -25.25
N ASN A 204 31.05 -30.79 -24.20
CA ASN A 204 30.63 -30.60 -22.81
C ASN A 204 30.30 -29.13 -22.50
N LYS A 205 31.10 -28.18 -23.00
CA LYS A 205 30.82 -26.73 -22.85
C LYS A 205 29.55 -26.30 -23.55
N LEU A 206 29.32 -26.77 -24.78
CA LEU A 206 28.08 -26.48 -25.52
C LEU A 206 26.86 -27.13 -24.85
N THR A 207 27.01 -28.34 -24.31
CA THR A 207 25.94 -29.03 -23.56
C THR A 207 25.56 -28.25 -22.30
N ALA A 208 26.55 -27.78 -21.52
CA ALA A 208 26.31 -26.96 -20.33
C ALA A 208 25.68 -25.60 -20.66
N GLN A 209 26.09 -24.97 -21.78
CA GLN A 209 25.43 -23.76 -22.29
C GLN A 209 23.97 -24.03 -22.66
N LEU A 210 23.68 -25.16 -23.31
CA LEU A 210 22.31 -25.53 -23.68
C LEU A 210 21.43 -25.77 -22.44
N GLU A 211 21.97 -26.42 -21.40
CA GLU A 211 21.26 -26.62 -20.13
C GLU A 211 20.97 -25.28 -19.43
N LEU A 212 21.91 -24.33 -19.45
CA LEU A 212 21.72 -23.01 -18.88
C LEU A 212 20.62 -22.23 -19.62
N VAL A 213 20.65 -22.25 -20.96
CA VAL A 213 19.63 -21.59 -21.79
C VAL A 213 18.25 -22.24 -21.58
N GLU A 214 18.18 -23.56 -21.45
CA GLU A 214 16.92 -24.26 -21.19
C GLU A 214 16.39 -23.96 -19.78
N LYS A 215 17.26 -23.81 -18.78
CA LYS A 215 16.88 -23.35 -17.43
C LYS A 215 16.32 -21.92 -17.47
N GLN A 216 16.96 -21.02 -18.20
CA GLN A 216 16.46 -19.65 -18.41
C GLN A 216 15.11 -19.63 -19.13
N ARG A 217 14.94 -20.46 -20.17
CA ARG A 217 13.66 -20.60 -20.89
C ARG A 217 12.54 -21.07 -19.96
N ARG A 218 12.80 -22.06 -19.10
CA ARG A 218 11.82 -22.54 -18.10
C ARG A 218 11.44 -21.44 -17.11
N GLN A 219 12.41 -20.66 -16.67
CA GLN A 219 12.14 -19.53 -15.78
C GLN A 219 11.20 -18.50 -16.45
N VAL A 220 11.46 -18.14 -17.71
CA VAL A 220 10.61 -17.20 -18.47
C VAL A 220 9.19 -17.72 -18.67
N ILE A 221 8.99 -19.04 -18.80
CA ILE A 221 7.66 -19.65 -18.89
C ILE A 221 6.90 -19.50 -17.57
N VAL A 222 7.55 -19.84 -16.45
CA VAL A 222 6.96 -19.70 -15.11
C VAL A 222 6.63 -18.24 -14.81
N ASP A 223 7.51 -17.31 -15.18
CA ASP A 223 7.29 -15.88 -14.99
C ASP A 223 6.12 -15.36 -15.86
N ASN A 224 5.97 -15.84 -17.10
CA ASN A 224 4.81 -15.51 -17.95
C ASN A 224 3.50 -16.08 -17.41
N GLU A 225 3.50 -17.29 -16.88
CA GLU A 225 2.32 -17.87 -16.24
C GLU A 225 1.93 -17.07 -15.00
N LYS A 226 2.90 -16.66 -14.17
CA LYS A 226 2.67 -15.78 -13.02
C LYS A 226 2.09 -14.42 -13.44
N LEU A 227 2.62 -13.81 -14.50
CA LEU A 227 2.09 -12.56 -15.04
C LEU A 227 0.67 -12.74 -15.59
N THR A 228 0.36 -13.88 -16.19
CA THR A 228 -0.99 -14.21 -16.67
C THR A 228 -1.96 -14.32 -15.50
N TRP A 229 -1.59 -15.02 -14.42
CA TRP A 229 -2.36 -15.06 -13.18
C TRP A 229 -2.61 -13.69 -12.56
N GLN A 230 -1.58 -12.85 -12.52
CA GLN A 230 -1.69 -11.48 -12.01
C GLN A 230 -2.64 -10.64 -12.87
N LYS A 231 -2.58 -10.79 -14.19
CA LYS A 231 -3.49 -10.10 -15.11
C LYS A 231 -4.94 -10.53 -14.88
N GLU A 232 -5.22 -11.83 -14.81
CA GLU A 232 -6.56 -12.35 -14.55
C GLU A 232 -7.11 -11.89 -13.18
N SER A 233 -6.26 -11.91 -12.15
CA SER A 233 -6.64 -11.38 -10.82
C SER A 233 -6.97 -9.89 -10.86
N LEU A 234 -6.22 -9.08 -11.63
CA LEU A 234 -6.51 -7.66 -11.78
C LEU A 234 -7.80 -7.41 -12.57
N GLU A 235 -8.06 -8.20 -13.62
CA GLU A 235 -9.33 -8.14 -14.36
C GLU A 235 -10.53 -8.41 -13.43
N HIS A 236 -10.46 -9.45 -12.59
CA HIS A 236 -11.51 -9.73 -11.59
C HIS A 236 -11.72 -8.59 -10.58
N ILE A 237 -10.65 -7.95 -10.10
CA ILE A 237 -10.75 -6.80 -9.19
C ILE A 237 -11.43 -5.63 -9.91
N VAL A 238 -11.06 -5.34 -11.16
CA VAL A 238 -11.65 -4.26 -11.95
C VAL A 238 -13.15 -4.49 -12.17
N ASP A 239 -13.55 -5.73 -12.47
CA ASP A 239 -14.96 -6.10 -12.66
C ASP A 239 -15.76 -5.95 -11.36
N ALA A 240 -15.21 -6.43 -10.23
CA ALA A 240 -15.84 -6.28 -8.93
C ALA A 240 -16.02 -4.80 -8.54
N THR A 241 -14.95 -3.99 -8.70
CA THR A 241 -14.97 -2.56 -8.37
C THR A 241 -15.94 -1.80 -9.30
N SER A 242 -16.02 -2.19 -10.57
CA SER A 242 -16.97 -1.59 -11.52
C SER A 242 -18.41 -1.90 -11.16
N LYS A 243 -18.70 -3.12 -10.71
CA LYS A 243 -20.03 -3.52 -10.23
C LYS A 243 -20.43 -2.76 -8.97
N GLU A 244 -19.54 -2.65 -7.99
CA GLU A 244 -19.78 -1.87 -6.76
C GLU A 244 -20.06 -0.39 -7.07
N ARG A 245 -19.30 0.21 -7.99
CA ARG A 245 -19.53 1.58 -8.44
C ARG A 245 -20.92 1.74 -9.06
N ASP A 246 -21.35 0.79 -9.88
CA ASP A 246 -22.64 0.85 -10.56
C ASP A 246 -23.80 0.66 -9.55
N ASP A 247 -23.66 -0.23 -8.57
CA ASP A 247 -24.61 -0.42 -7.47
C ASP A 247 -24.73 0.85 -6.60
N LEU A 248 -23.61 1.49 -6.27
CA LEU A 248 -23.60 2.77 -5.53
C LEU A 248 -24.27 3.89 -6.31
N LYS A 249 -24.07 3.93 -7.63
CA LYS A 249 -24.71 4.91 -8.51
C LYS A 249 -26.23 4.72 -8.56
N GLU A 250 -26.70 3.48 -8.55
CA GLU A 250 -28.13 3.17 -8.46
C GLU A 250 -28.72 3.57 -7.10
N LYS A 251 -28.03 3.25 -5.99
CA LYS A 251 -28.44 3.67 -4.64
C LYS A 251 -28.53 5.18 -4.51
N LEU A 252 -27.56 5.91 -5.06
CA LEU A 252 -27.57 7.38 -5.08
C LEU A 252 -28.80 7.92 -5.82
N LYS A 253 -29.08 7.40 -7.01
CA LYS A 253 -30.25 7.80 -7.81
C LYS A 253 -31.56 7.55 -7.06
N ASN A 254 -31.67 6.42 -6.36
CA ASN A 254 -32.86 6.11 -5.55
C ASN A 254 -33.01 7.06 -4.34
N ALA A 255 -31.89 7.43 -3.70
CA ALA A 255 -31.89 8.41 -2.61
C ALA A 255 -32.30 9.82 -3.09
N GLU A 256 -31.81 10.25 -4.26
CA GLU A 256 -32.20 11.52 -4.89
C GLU A 256 -33.72 11.55 -5.19
N LEU A 257 -34.27 10.46 -5.71
CA LEU A 257 -35.71 10.34 -5.98
C LEU A 257 -36.54 10.39 -4.69
N LEU A 258 -36.08 9.74 -3.62
CA LEU A 258 -36.73 9.76 -2.32
C LEU A 258 -36.74 11.17 -1.71
N LEU A 259 -35.61 11.88 -1.79
CA LEU A 259 -35.50 13.28 -1.34
C LEU A 259 -36.47 14.18 -2.12
N SER A 260 -36.52 14.05 -3.44
CA SER A 260 -37.47 14.80 -4.28
C SER A 260 -38.93 14.52 -3.92
N THR A 261 -39.25 13.29 -3.52
CA THR A 261 -40.62 12.93 -3.10
C THR A 261 -40.94 13.56 -1.74
N LYS A 262 -40.00 13.53 -0.79
CA LYS A 262 -40.15 14.17 0.51
C LYS A 262 -40.31 15.69 0.41
N ASP A 263 -39.59 16.34 -0.49
CA ASP A 263 -39.75 17.78 -0.74
C ASP A 263 -41.14 18.12 -1.28
N ALA A 264 -41.70 17.26 -2.13
CA ALA A 264 -43.08 17.41 -2.61
C ALA A 264 -44.10 17.24 -1.48
N ASP A 265 -43.92 16.24 -0.61
CA ASP A 265 -44.77 16.01 0.56
C ASP A 265 -44.73 17.19 1.55
N HIS A 266 -43.53 17.67 1.89
CA HIS A 266 -43.36 18.85 2.75
C HIS A 266 -44.00 20.09 2.10
N GLY A 267 -43.89 20.25 0.78
CA GLY A 267 -44.56 21.32 0.05
C GLY A 267 -46.09 21.25 0.17
N ALA A 268 -46.67 20.05 0.10
CA ALA A 268 -48.10 19.82 0.29
C ALA A 268 -48.54 20.14 1.73
N GLU A 269 -47.76 19.73 2.73
CA GLU A 269 -48.03 20.02 4.14
C GLU A 269 -47.98 21.52 4.46
N ILE A 270 -46.96 22.22 3.95
CA ILE A 270 -46.85 23.68 4.07
C ILE A 270 -48.07 24.37 3.46
N ASN A 271 -48.57 23.89 2.32
CA ASN A 271 -49.78 24.44 1.70
C ASN A 271 -51.02 24.16 2.56
N GLY A 272 -51.16 22.97 3.14
CA GLY A 272 -52.24 22.66 4.08
C GLY A 272 -52.24 23.55 5.33
N LEU A 273 -51.06 23.80 5.89
CA LEU A 273 -50.89 24.73 7.01
C LEU A 273 -51.25 26.16 6.62
N LYS A 274 -50.88 26.62 5.42
CA LYS A 274 -51.31 27.94 4.91
C LYS A 274 -52.82 28.07 4.80
N TYR A 275 -53.51 27.05 4.30
CA TYR A 275 -54.98 27.04 4.25
C TYR A 275 -55.58 27.14 5.65
N THR A 276 -55.04 26.38 6.60
CA THR A 276 -55.49 26.38 8.00
C THR A 276 -55.28 27.74 8.66
N ILE A 277 -54.12 28.37 8.46
CA ILE A 277 -53.83 29.71 8.96
C ILE A 277 -54.83 30.73 8.40
N ASN A 278 -55.12 30.66 7.10
CA ASN A 278 -56.07 31.57 6.46
C ASN A 278 -57.50 31.39 6.98
N ASP A 279 -57.96 30.15 7.16
CA ASP A 279 -59.26 29.84 7.77
C ASP A 279 -59.36 30.36 9.21
N LEU A 280 -58.30 30.17 10.01
CA LEU A 280 -58.23 30.71 11.37
C LEU A 280 -58.24 32.25 11.39
N GLN A 281 -57.57 32.91 10.44
CA GLN A 281 -57.62 34.37 10.30
C GLN A 281 -59.03 34.86 9.97
N ILE A 282 -59.76 34.20 9.07
CA ILE A 282 -61.15 34.53 8.73
C ILE A 282 -62.06 34.36 9.95
N LYS A 283 -61.91 33.25 10.68
CA LYS A 283 -62.67 32.98 11.92
C LYS A 283 -62.39 34.02 13.01
N LEU A 284 -61.13 34.39 13.19
CA LEU A 284 -60.72 35.43 14.14
C LEU A 284 -61.35 36.79 13.76
N GLN A 285 -61.32 37.15 12.48
CA GLN A 285 -61.90 38.41 12.01
C GLN A 285 -63.42 38.46 12.20
N THR A 286 -64.10 37.33 12.02
CA THR A 286 -65.54 37.17 12.28
C THR A 286 -65.86 37.24 13.78
N ALA A 287 -65.02 36.64 14.63
CA ALA A 287 -65.17 36.71 16.08
C ALA A 287 -64.97 38.14 16.62
N ILE A 288 -64.00 38.88 16.07
CA ILE A 288 -63.77 40.30 16.40
C ILE A 288 -64.98 41.16 15.99
N GLN A 289 -65.63 40.88 14.86
CA GLN A 289 -66.86 41.58 14.46
C GLN A 289 -68.05 41.27 15.39
N ASN A 290 -68.11 40.06 15.94
CA ASN A 290 -69.16 39.64 16.86
C ASN A 290 -68.93 40.09 18.32
N ALA A 291 -67.69 40.41 18.71
CA ALA A 291 -67.32 40.85 20.06
C ALA A 291 -67.76 42.29 20.41
N ASN A 292 -68.48 42.99 19.53
CA ASN A 292 -69.08 44.29 19.83
C ASN A 292 -70.28 44.24 20.80
N ASN A 293 -70.59 43.09 21.40
CA ASN A 293 -71.54 42.94 22.51
C ASN A 293 -71.05 41.81 23.46
N GLY A 294 -70.22 42.11 24.46
CA GLY A 294 -69.73 41.09 25.40
C GLY A 294 -69.15 41.66 26.70
N SER A 295 -69.35 40.95 27.82
CA SER A 295 -69.27 41.45 29.19
C SER A 295 -67.84 41.52 29.78
N SER A 296 -67.68 42.31 30.85
CA SER A 296 -66.41 42.70 31.52
C SER A 296 -65.46 41.56 31.93
N GLU A 297 -65.92 40.32 32.05
CA GLU A 297 -65.08 39.16 32.45
C GLU A 297 -64.38 38.49 31.25
N GLU A 298 -64.94 38.63 30.05
CA GLU A 298 -64.31 38.19 28.80
C GLU A 298 -63.18 39.15 28.41
N ILE A 299 -63.36 40.46 28.64
CA ILE A 299 -62.33 41.48 28.38
C ILE A 299 -61.04 41.19 29.15
N ALA A 300 -61.15 40.80 30.44
CA ALA A 300 -59.99 40.46 31.26
C ALA A 300 -59.24 39.21 30.77
N ARG A 301 -59.96 38.20 30.26
CA ARG A 301 -59.33 37.01 29.65
C ARG A 301 -58.67 37.35 28.31
N TYR A 302 -59.28 38.24 27.53
CA TYR A 302 -58.68 38.74 26.29
C TYR A 302 -57.42 39.56 26.56
N GLU A 303 -57.41 40.43 27.58
CA GLU A 303 -56.20 41.16 27.99
C GLU A 303 -55.08 40.21 28.42
N GLN A 304 -55.38 39.16 29.17
CA GLN A 304 -54.38 38.17 29.60
C GLN A 304 -53.81 37.35 28.41
N LEU A 305 -54.65 37.02 27.43
CA LEU A 305 -54.24 36.34 26.20
C LEU A 305 -53.39 37.26 25.31
N VAL A 306 -53.78 38.53 25.19
CA VAL A 306 -53.00 39.55 24.47
C VAL A 306 -51.61 39.68 25.10
N GLN A 307 -51.52 39.73 26.43
CA GLN A 307 -50.25 39.85 27.14
C GLN A 307 -49.35 38.61 26.94
N GLN A 308 -49.93 37.40 26.91
CA GLN A 308 -49.19 36.17 26.56
C GLN A 308 -48.70 36.18 25.12
N LEU A 309 -49.52 36.64 24.17
CA LEU A 309 -49.14 36.73 22.77
C LEU A 309 -48.06 37.78 22.55
N GLU A 310 -48.12 38.94 23.22
CA GLU A 310 -47.08 39.97 23.19
C GLU A 310 -45.75 39.48 23.75
N ALA A 311 -45.76 38.71 24.84
CA ALA A 311 -44.56 38.08 25.40
C ALA A 311 -43.96 37.06 24.41
N LYS A 312 -44.81 36.26 23.76
CA LYS A 312 -44.39 35.26 22.77
C LYS A 312 -43.84 35.91 21.51
N VAL A 313 -44.46 37.00 21.03
CA VAL A 313 -43.96 37.81 19.92
C VAL A 313 -42.59 38.38 20.27
N SER A 314 -42.40 38.90 21.47
CA SER A 314 -41.11 39.44 21.93
C SER A 314 -40.01 38.37 21.97
N SER A 315 -40.32 37.15 22.43
CA SER A 315 -39.39 36.00 22.42
C SER A 315 -38.99 35.62 21.00
N LEU A 316 -39.97 35.45 20.11
CA LEU A 316 -39.73 35.11 18.71
C LEU A 316 -38.94 36.21 17.98
N GLN A 317 -39.14 37.48 18.34
CA GLN A 317 -38.36 38.60 17.80
C GLN A 317 -36.90 38.56 18.26
N ALA A 318 -36.63 38.13 19.49
CA ALA A 318 -35.27 37.94 20.00
C ALA A 318 -34.56 36.74 19.34
N GLU A 319 -35.27 35.63 19.17
CA GLU A 319 -34.78 34.44 18.45
C GLU A 319 -34.49 34.77 16.98
N LEU A 320 -35.38 35.51 16.31
CA LEU A 320 -35.18 35.98 14.94
C LEU A 320 -33.91 36.84 14.82
N LYS A 321 -33.69 37.80 15.74
CA LYS A 321 -32.47 38.62 15.75
C LYS A 321 -31.22 37.79 15.95
N THR A 322 -31.28 36.78 16.82
CA THR A 322 -30.17 35.86 17.07
C THR A 322 -29.85 35.02 15.82
N ALA A 323 -30.87 34.51 15.14
CA ALA A 323 -30.71 33.79 13.88
C ALA A 323 -30.15 34.69 12.77
N GLN A 324 -30.59 35.95 12.68
CA GLN A 324 -30.06 36.93 11.73
C GLN A 324 -28.58 37.23 11.96
N LEU A 325 -28.15 37.38 13.21
CA LEU A 325 -26.73 37.53 13.56
C LEU A 325 -25.90 36.32 13.13
N LYS A 326 -26.42 35.11 13.38
CA LYS A 326 -25.73 33.87 13.01
C LYS A 326 -25.62 33.70 11.48
N ILE A 327 -26.62 34.14 10.73
CA ILE A 327 -26.57 34.17 9.26
C ILE A 327 -25.46 35.13 8.79
N LEU A 328 -25.36 36.33 9.38
CA LEU A 328 -24.30 37.30 9.07
C LEU A 328 -22.89 36.76 9.36
N GLU A 329 -22.71 36.03 10.47
CA GLU A 329 -21.46 35.35 10.79
C GLU A 329 -21.13 34.27 9.73
N LEU A 330 -22.10 33.44 9.34
CA LEU A 330 -21.93 32.44 8.30
C LEU A 330 -21.64 33.04 6.92
N GLU A 331 -22.26 34.18 6.58
CA GLU A 331 -21.95 34.93 5.36
C GLU A 331 -20.51 35.47 5.37
N THR A 332 -20.03 35.92 6.53
CA THR A 332 -18.64 36.36 6.70
C THR A 332 -17.66 35.21 6.50
N VAL A 333 -17.93 34.04 7.12
CA VAL A 333 -17.12 32.82 6.93
C VAL A 333 -17.13 32.38 5.46
N LYS A 334 -18.29 32.43 4.80
CA LYS A 334 -18.41 32.11 3.37
C LYS A 334 -17.58 33.07 2.51
N LEU A 335 -17.54 34.35 2.86
CA LEU A 335 -16.73 35.34 2.15
C LEU A 335 -15.23 35.04 2.28
N GLU A 336 -14.77 34.73 3.49
CA GLU A 336 -13.38 34.34 3.77
C GLU A 336 -13.00 33.04 3.05
N PHE A 337 -13.87 32.03 3.07
CA PHE A 337 -13.66 30.80 2.31
C PHE A 337 -13.57 31.06 0.80
N THR A 338 -14.38 31.97 0.27
CA THR A 338 -14.35 32.36 -1.15
C THR A 338 -13.03 33.06 -1.49
N LYS A 339 -12.54 33.95 -0.63
CA LYS A 339 -11.21 34.57 -0.78
C LYS A 339 -10.10 33.52 -0.76
N PHE A 340 -10.12 32.61 0.20
CA PHE A 340 -9.15 31.52 0.28
C PHE A 340 -9.15 30.65 -0.99
N LYS A 341 -10.34 30.24 -1.45
CA LYS A 341 -10.52 29.48 -2.69
C LYS A 341 -9.98 30.24 -3.91
N SER A 342 -10.21 31.55 -3.99
CA SER A 342 -9.67 32.39 -5.07
C SER A 342 -8.14 32.47 -5.02
N GLY A 343 -7.54 32.57 -3.82
CA GLY A 343 -6.09 32.56 -3.64
C GLY A 343 -5.45 31.23 -4.03
N VAL A 344 -6.09 30.10 -3.69
CA VAL A 344 -5.64 28.76 -4.12
C VAL A 344 -5.73 28.62 -5.64
N SER A 345 -6.84 29.07 -6.24
CA SER A 345 -7.01 29.04 -7.71
C SER A 345 -5.96 29.89 -8.42
N GLU A 346 -5.61 31.04 -7.87
CA GLU A 346 -4.56 31.92 -8.40
C GLU A 346 -3.18 31.27 -8.26
N GLY A 347 -2.89 30.63 -7.13
CA GLY A 347 -1.68 29.83 -6.95
C GLY A 347 -1.56 28.71 -8.00
N ILE A 348 -2.65 27.97 -8.24
CA ILE A 348 -2.69 26.93 -9.28
C ILE A 348 -2.46 27.54 -10.68
N ARG A 349 -3.03 28.71 -10.97
CA ARG A 349 -2.80 29.41 -12.25
C ARG A 349 -1.33 29.76 -12.44
N ILE A 350 -0.69 30.34 -11.42
CA ILE A 350 0.73 30.70 -11.43
C ILE A 350 1.59 29.44 -11.64
N TYR A 351 1.33 28.35 -10.94
CA TYR A 351 2.08 27.10 -11.13
C TYR A 351 1.88 26.52 -12.54
N LYS A 352 0.67 26.58 -13.11
CA LYS A 352 0.43 26.18 -14.50
C LYS A 352 1.20 27.04 -15.50
N GLU A 353 1.24 28.35 -15.29
CA GLU A 353 2.02 29.27 -16.12
C GLU A 353 3.52 29.01 -16.02
N GLN A 354 4.04 28.75 -14.81
CA GLN A 354 5.44 28.36 -14.61
C GLN A 354 5.77 27.03 -15.32
N ILE A 355 4.90 26.03 -15.22
CA ILE A 355 5.07 24.75 -15.94
C ILE A 355 5.02 24.96 -17.44
N HIS A 356 4.15 25.84 -17.94
CA HIS A 356 4.05 26.16 -19.35
C HIS A 356 5.29 26.91 -19.87
N ASP A 357 5.79 27.89 -19.12
CA ASP A 357 7.03 28.61 -19.43
C ASP A 357 8.25 27.66 -19.43
N LEU A 358 8.32 26.75 -18.45
CA LEU A 358 9.35 25.71 -18.43
C LEU A 358 9.26 24.77 -19.64
N HIS A 359 8.06 24.35 -20.03
CA HIS A 359 7.86 23.55 -21.25
C HIS A 359 8.22 24.34 -22.52
N ALA A 360 7.87 25.62 -22.59
CA ALA A 360 8.20 26.48 -23.72
C ALA A 360 9.72 26.66 -23.84
N ARG A 361 10.41 26.94 -22.73
CA ARG A 361 11.89 27.02 -22.67
C ARG A 361 12.56 25.69 -23.00
N LEU A 362 12.00 24.57 -22.54
CA LEU A 362 12.50 23.23 -22.90
C LEU A 362 12.36 22.98 -24.41
N LYS A 363 11.22 23.37 -24.99
CA LYS A 363 10.94 23.24 -26.43
C LYS A 363 11.81 24.18 -27.26
N GLU A 364 12.01 25.42 -26.80
CA GLU A 364 12.88 26.39 -27.44
C GLU A 364 14.35 25.99 -27.34
N ALA A 365 14.80 25.44 -26.21
CA ALA A 365 16.12 24.84 -26.08
C ALA A 365 16.28 23.63 -27.01
N ALA A 366 15.23 22.84 -27.22
CA ALA A 366 15.23 21.74 -28.17
C ALA A 366 15.23 22.20 -29.64
N THR A 367 14.76 23.40 -29.98
CA THR A 367 14.74 23.91 -31.37
C THR A 367 15.89 24.85 -31.71
N THR A 368 16.43 25.59 -30.74
CA THR A 368 17.52 26.57 -30.94
C THR A 368 18.91 25.95 -30.77
N VAL A 369 19.05 24.84 -30.03
CA VAL A 369 20.32 24.12 -29.83
C VAL A 369 20.54 23.02 -30.90
N PHE A 370 19.52 22.71 -31.69
CA PHE A 370 19.57 21.75 -32.81
C PHE A 370 19.48 22.44 -34.18
N GLN A 371 20.21 23.53 -34.38
CA GLN A 371 20.60 23.89 -35.74
C GLN A 371 21.98 23.27 -36.00
N PRO A 372 22.07 22.18 -36.79
CA PRO A 372 23.36 21.61 -37.12
C PRO A 372 24.14 22.65 -37.91
N VAL A 373 25.27 23.12 -37.36
CA VAL A 373 26.25 23.85 -38.15
C VAL A 373 26.72 22.88 -39.24
N ARG A 374 26.20 23.05 -40.45
CA ARG A 374 26.63 22.24 -41.60
C ARG A 374 28.08 22.61 -41.91
N PHE A 375 28.99 21.67 -41.64
CA PHE A 375 30.35 21.75 -42.12
C PHE A 375 30.39 21.59 -43.63
N SER A 376 30.71 22.68 -44.35
CA SER A 376 31.19 22.63 -45.72
C SER A 376 32.72 22.57 -45.69
N ILE A 377 33.27 21.35 -45.64
CA ILE A 377 34.68 21.13 -45.98
C ILE A 377 34.70 20.66 -47.43
N SER A 378 35.07 21.58 -48.32
CA SER A 378 35.30 21.32 -49.74
C SER A 378 36.46 20.33 -49.87
N SER A 379 36.22 19.28 -50.63
CA SER A 379 37.16 18.20 -50.90
C SER A 379 38.05 18.54 -52.10
N GLU A 380 39.30 18.93 -51.82
CA GLU A 380 40.40 18.92 -52.80
C GLU A 380 41.67 18.43 -52.05
N PRO A 381 42.34 17.37 -52.51
CA PRO A 381 43.51 16.83 -51.84
C PRO A 381 44.78 17.37 -52.47
N GLU A 382 45.41 18.40 -51.88
CA GLU A 382 46.79 18.74 -52.20
C GLU A 382 47.67 18.87 -50.95
N SER A 383 48.75 18.10 -50.98
CA SER A 383 49.96 18.21 -50.17
C SER A 383 49.85 17.93 -48.66
N GLY A 384 50.55 16.88 -48.23
CA GLY A 384 50.63 16.33 -46.86
C GLY A 384 51.21 17.23 -45.75
N SER A 385 51.15 18.56 -45.91
CA SER A 385 51.36 19.53 -44.83
C SER A 385 50.04 20.03 -44.20
N SER A 386 48.92 19.90 -44.92
CA SER A 386 47.60 20.39 -44.49
C SER A 386 46.95 19.53 -43.40
N GLU A 387 47.06 18.20 -43.49
CA GLU A 387 46.45 17.27 -42.53
C GLU A 387 47.08 17.33 -41.12
N PHE A 388 48.40 17.56 -41.03
CA PHE A 388 49.08 17.71 -39.75
C PHE A 388 48.71 19.03 -39.04
N SER A 389 48.52 20.10 -39.82
CA SER A 389 48.04 21.40 -39.32
C SER A 389 46.59 21.30 -38.82
N SER A 390 45.72 20.59 -39.53
CA SER A 390 44.33 20.38 -39.12
C SER A 390 44.22 19.48 -37.87
N LEU A 391 45.03 18.43 -37.78
CA LEU A 391 45.09 17.57 -36.59
C LEU A 391 45.60 18.32 -35.36
N THR A 392 46.62 19.17 -35.53
CA THR A 392 47.16 20.01 -34.45
C THR A 392 46.14 21.05 -33.99
N ALA A 393 45.39 21.65 -34.91
CA ALA A 393 44.28 22.55 -34.58
C ALA A 393 43.16 21.83 -33.80
N ASN A 394 42.86 20.58 -34.16
CA ASN A 394 41.88 19.75 -33.46
C ASN A 394 42.34 19.38 -32.04
N VAL A 395 43.59 18.97 -31.86
CA VAL A 395 44.17 18.69 -30.52
C VAL A 395 44.13 19.94 -29.63
N ASN A 396 44.46 21.11 -30.18
CA ASN A 396 44.38 22.37 -29.45
C ASN A 396 42.93 22.76 -29.10
N LEU A 397 41.95 22.42 -29.94
CA LEU A 397 40.53 22.64 -29.66
C LEU A 397 40.03 21.69 -28.55
N TYR A 398 40.45 20.42 -28.57
CA TYR A 398 40.14 19.47 -27.50
C TYR A 398 40.73 19.91 -26.17
N ASP A 399 42.00 20.32 -26.14
CA ASP A 399 42.66 20.81 -24.92
C ASP A 399 41.95 22.03 -24.34
N LYS A 400 41.55 23.00 -25.18
CA LYS A 400 40.78 24.18 -24.74
C LYS A 400 39.40 23.81 -24.20
N THR A 401 38.67 22.93 -24.91
CA THR A 401 37.33 22.51 -24.51
C THR A 401 37.35 21.66 -23.23
N LEU A 402 38.36 20.80 -23.06
CA LEU A 402 38.58 20.02 -21.82
C LEU A 402 38.95 20.93 -20.64
N LYS A 403 39.81 21.94 -20.85
CA LYS A 403 40.13 22.94 -19.82
C LYS A 403 38.90 23.74 -19.40
N HIS A 404 38.08 24.15 -20.35
CA HIS A 404 36.82 24.84 -20.07
C HIS A 404 35.85 23.95 -19.28
N LEU A 405 35.70 22.68 -19.69
CA LEU A 405 34.89 21.71 -18.97
C LEU A 405 35.39 21.48 -17.54
N ALA A 406 36.70 21.34 -17.35
CA ALA A 406 37.30 21.19 -16.02
C ALA A 406 37.07 22.43 -15.14
N GLN A 407 37.13 23.65 -15.72
CA GLN A 407 36.82 24.88 -15.00
C GLN A 407 35.34 24.94 -14.58
N LEU A 408 34.41 24.54 -15.45
CA LEU A 408 32.98 24.48 -15.13
C LEU A 408 32.68 23.44 -14.04
N LEU A 409 33.30 22.26 -14.10
CA LEU A 409 33.15 21.23 -13.08
C LEU A 409 33.73 21.69 -11.74
N ASN A 410 34.90 22.33 -11.74
CA ASN A 410 35.47 22.89 -10.52
C ASN A 410 34.60 24.03 -9.94
N ALA A 411 34.06 24.90 -10.78
CA ALA A 411 33.14 25.96 -10.34
C ALA A 411 31.84 25.39 -9.76
N LEU A 412 31.33 24.28 -10.30
CA LEU A 412 30.18 23.58 -9.74
C LEU A 412 30.52 22.96 -8.38
N THR A 413 31.63 22.23 -8.27
CA THR A 413 32.00 21.53 -7.04
C THR A 413 32.38 22.48 -5.90
N HIS A 414 33.23 23.47 -6.16
CA HIS A 414 33.67 24.43 -5.14
C HIS A 414 32.57 25.44 -4.83
N GLY A 415 31.89 25.97 -5.86
CA GLY A 415 30.80 26.93 -5.68
C GLY A 415 29.60 26.34 -4.93
N MET A 416 29.27 25.06 -5.15
CA MET A 416 28.24 24.39 -4.34
C MET A 416 28.69 24.18 -2.88
N SER A 417 29.96 23.86 -2.66
CA SER A 417 30.50 23.64 -1.31
C SER A 417 30.51 24.93 -0.50
N ASP A 418 31.03 26.03 -1.06
CA ASP A 418 31.07 27.34 -0.40
C ASP A 418 29.65 27.84 -0.10
N SER A 419 28.74 27.68 -1.06
CA SER A 419 27.37 28.13 -0.90
C SER A 419 26.57 27.28 0.11
N LEU A 420 26.87 25.98 0.22
CA LEU A 420 26.31 25.12 1.26
C LEU A 420 26.79 25.55 2.65
N VAL A 421 28.07 25.91 2.79
CA VAL A 421 28.64 26.44 4.04
C VAL A 421 27.92 27.74 4.46
N ASP A 422 27.68 28.66 3.52
CA ASP A 422 26.93 29.90 3.81
C ASP A 422 25.50 29.61 4.28
N THR A 423 24.84 28.62 3.67
CA THR A 423 23.46 28.23 4.04
C THR A 423 23.41 27.59 5.43
N LEU A 424 24.36 26.72 5.72
CA LEU A 424 24.51 26.13 7.05
C LEU A 424 24.80 27.19 8.10
N GLY A 425 25.57 28.23 7.78
CA GLY A 425 25.78 29.40 8.64
C GLY A 425 24.49 30.16 8.94
N LEU A 426 23.66 30.42 7.93
CA LEU A 426 22.36 31.07 8.11
C LEU A 426 21.40 30.19 8.93
N VAL A 427 21.38 28.88 8.70
CA VAL A 427 20.56 27.94 9.48
C VAL A 427 21.03 27.82 10.92
N ALA A 428 22.35 27.85 11.18
CA ALA A 428 22.90 27.89 12.52
C ALA A 428 22.47 29.17 13.26
N SER A 429 22.49 30.33 12.58
CA SER A 429 22.01 31.59 13.16
C SER A 429 20.51 31.56 13.49
N LEU A 430 19.71 30.82 12.71
CA LEU A 430 18.30 30.57 13.01
C LEU A 430 18.13 29.67 14.24
N HIS A 431 19.01 28.70 14.44
CA HIS A 431 18.99 27.79 15.59
C HIS A 431 19.39 28.49 16.89
N ASP A 432 20.29 29.49 16.81
CA ASP A 432 20.72 30.30 17.96
C ASP A 432 19.64 31.28 18.47
N TYR A 433 18.55 31.47 17.72
CA TYR A 433 17.40 32.23 18.20
C TYR A 433 16.67 31.47 19.30
N LYS A 434 16.91 31.87 20.56
CA LYS A 434 16.03 31.49 21.67
C LYS A 434 14.65 32.11 21.44
N LEU A 435 13.61 31.27 21.39
CA LEU A 435 12.19 31.63 21.23
C LEU A 435 11.69 32.76 22.16
N GLU A 436 12.42 33.07 23.24
CA GLU A 436 12.09 34.13 24.19
C GLU A 436 12.65 35.53 23.86
N ARG A 437 13.58 35.69 22.90
CA ARG A 437 14.31 36.96 22.69
C ARG A 437 14.18 37.60 21.30
N VAL A 438 13.52 36.95 20.35
CA VAL A 438 13.52 37.37 18.94
C VAL A 438 12.09 37.55 18.49
N SER A 439 11.81 38.65 17.78
CA SER A 439 10.46 38.87 17.25
C SER A 439 10.15 37.88 16.14
N VAL A 440 8.87 37.51 16.02
CA VAL A 440 8.38 36.61 14.95
C VAL A 440 8.79 37.15 13.57
N GLU A 441 8.87 38.46 13.41
CA GLU A 441 9.21 39.16 12.18
C GLU A 441 10.71 39.04 11.84
N GLN A 442 11.59 39.05 12.85
CA GLN A 442 13.03 38.80 12.65
C GLN A 442 13.31 37.35 12.24
N PHE A 443 12.59 36.39 12.85
CA PHE A 443 12.68 34.98 12.47
C PHE A 443 12.17 34.75 11.04
N LYS A 444 11.01 35.34 10.68
CA LYS A 444 10.47 35.30 9.31
C LYS A 444 11.42 35.91 8.28
N SER A 445 12.08 37.02 8.60
CA SER A 445 13.07 37.64 7.71
C SER A 445 14.27 36.71 7.48
N SER A 446 14.82 36.15 8.55
CA SER A 446 15.96 35.22 8.49
C SER A 446 15.60 33.93 7.70
N LEU A 447 14.37 33.43 7.85
CA LEU A 447 13.88 32.29 7.07
C LEU A 447 13.70 32.64 5.59
N ALA A 448 13.25 33.85 5.27
CA ALA A 448 13.14 34.34 3.90
C ALA A 448 14.53 34.48 3.24
N GLU A 449 15.55 34.88 3.99
CA GLU A 449 16.95 34.94 3.54
C GLU A 449 17.50 33.54 3.23
N VAL A 450 17.26 32.54 4.09
CA VAL A 450 17.62 31.14 3.80
C VAL A 450 16.94 30.64 2.53
N LYS A 451 15.64 30.91 2.38
CA LYS A 451 14.90 30.52 1.18
C LYS A 451 15.48 31.15 -0.08
N GLN A 452 15.73 32.47 -0.07
CA GLN A 452 16.31 33.19 -1.20
C GLN A 452 17.70 32.66 -1.57
N GLN A 453 18.51 32.29 -0.57
CA GLN A 453 19.84 31.75 -0.79
C GLN A 453 19.79 30.36 -1.43
N LEU A 454 18.84 29.51 -1.04
CA LEU A 454 18.62 28.19 -1.64
C LEU A 454 18.13 28.30 -3.10
N GLU A 455 17.24 29.25 -3.38
CA GLU A 455 16.76 29.52 -4.75
C GLU A 455 17.90 30.00 -5.66
N ARG A 456 18.75 30.91 -5.16
CA ARG A 456 19.94 31.38 -5.89
C ARG A 456 20.92 30.25 -6.19
N GLN A 457 21.15 29.36 -5.23
CA GLN A 457 21.99 28.17 -5.42
C GLN A 457 21.47 27.25 -6.51
N HIS A 458 20.18 26.95 -6.45
CA HIS A 458 19.54 26.08 -7.41
C HIS A 458 19.66 26.67 -8.83
N GLY A 459 19.42 27.98 -8.98
CA GLY A 459 19.60 28.68 -10.26
C GLY A 459 21.03 28.63 -10.80
N ASN A 460 22.03 28.85 -9.94
CA ASN A 460 23.45 28.78 -10.32
C ASN A 460 23.87 27.36 -10.73
N ALA A 461 23.42 26.34 -10.00
CA ALA A 461 23.69 24.94 -10.33
C ALA A 461 23.09 24.55 -11.68
N LEU A 462 21.84 24.93 -11.96
CA LEU A 462 21.19 24.68 -13.25
C LEU A 462 21.92 25.35 -14.41
N ASN A 463 22.37 26.60 -14.24
CA ASN A 463 23.14 27.30 -15.26
C ASN A 463 24.45 26.57 -15.58
N ASN A 464 25.21 26.18 -14.54
CA ASN A 464 26.46 25.43 -14.71
C ASN A 464 26.23 24.07 -15.37
N ILE A 465 25.19 23.33 -14.99
CA ILE A 465 24.80 22.07 -15.63
C ILE A 465 24.47 22.29 -17.12
N GLY A 466 23.77 23.38 -17.45
CA GLY A 466 23.50 23.77 -18.83
C GLY A 466 24.78 24.00 -19.64
N GLN A 467 25.75 24.71 -19.06
CA GLN A 467 27.05 24.97 -19.71
C GLN A 467 27.90 23.69 -19.88
N VAL A 468 27.89 22.81 -18.89
CA VAL A 468 28.54 21.48 -18.99
C VAL A 468 27.91 20.67 -20.12
N ARG A 469 26.58 20.62 -20.19
CA ARG A 469 25.85 19.89 -21.24
C ARG A 469 26.11 20.48 -22.63
N SER A 470 26.15 21.81 -22.76
CA SER A 470 26.53 22.48 -24.01
C SER A 470 27.95 22.12 -24.43
N THR A 471 28.89 22.10 -23.49
CA THR A 471 30.28 21.72 -23.76
C THR A 471 30.41 20.25 -24.17
N LEU A 472 29.66 19.33 -23.53
CA LEU A 472 29.62 17.91 -23.90
C LEU A 472 29.02 17.66 -25.28
N SER A 473 28.00 18.45 -25.68
CA SER A 473 27.41 18.38 -27.02
C SER A 473 28.42 18.70 -28.14
N ILE A 474 29.38 19.60 -27.88
CA ILE A 474 30.48 19.88 -28.82
C ILE A 474 31.32 18.61 -29.04
N PHE A 475 31.65 17.87 -27.98
CA PHE A 475 32.38 16.60 -28.12
C PHE A 475 31.56 15.56 -28.88
N GLU A 476 30.26 15.43 -28.59
CA GLU A 476 29.38 14.49 -29.27
C GLU A 476 29.28 14.77 -30.78
N GLY A 477 29.19 16.04 -31.16
CA GLY A 477 29.24 16.49 -32.56
C GLY A 477 30.56 16.11 -33.24
N ILE A 478 31.69 16.37 -32.58
CA ILE A 478 33.01 16.04 -33.13
C ILE A 478 33.19 14.52 -33.28
N PHE A 479 32.75 13.71 -32.31
CA PHE A 479 32.80 12.25 -32.41
C PHE A 479 31.93 11.72 -33.55
N LYS A 480 30.77 12.35 -33.78
CA LYS A 480 29.88 12.01 -34.88
C LYS A 480 30.53 12.33 -36.22
N ASP A 481 31.15 13.50 -36.36
CA ASP A 481 31.86 13.91 -37.57
C ASP A 481 33.07 13.00 -37.86
N TYR A 482 33.83 12.63 -36.82
CA TYR A 482 34.93 11.66 -36.94
C TYR A 482 34.44 10.28 -37.37
N ASN A 483 33.34 9.80 -36.79
CA ASN A 483 32.70 8.55 -37.20
C ASN A 483 32.18 8.60 -38.65
N GLU A 484 31.68 9.75 -39.11
CA GLU A 484 31.28 9.93 -40.51
C GLU A 484 32.48 9.96 -41.46
N LEU A 485 33.61 10.54 -41.06
CA LEU A 485 34.87 10.50 -41.79
C LEU A 485 35.42 9.07 -41.92
N LEU A 486 35.40 8.29 -40.84
CA LEU A 486 35.73 6.86 -40.87
C LEU A 486 34.83 6.10 -41.85
N LYS A 487 33.52 6.40 -41.89
CA LYS A 487 32.59 5.78 -42.84
C LYS A 487 32.84 6.21 -44.29
N LYS A 488 33.24 7.46 -44.53
CA LYS A 488 33.53 8.00 -45.88
C LYS A 488 34.89 7.53 -46.42
N GLY A 489 35.91 7.38 -45.57
CA GLY A 489 37.22 6.84 -45.94
C GLY A 489 37.18 5.39 -46.43
N VAL A 490 36.15 4.63 -46.04
CA VAL A 490 35.93 3.24 -46.49
C VAL A 490 35.27 3.17 -47.89
N CYS A 491 34.81 4.29 -48.47
CA CYS A 491 33.94 4.26 -49.66
C CYS A 491 34.50 4.92 -50.95
N ALA A 492 35.78 5.30 -51.04
CA ALA A 492 36.40 5.78 -52.28
C ALA A 492 37.25 4.67 -52.96
N LYS A 493 36.81 4.17 -54.13
CA LYS A 493 37.36 3.01 -54.88
C LYS A 493 38.42 3.40 -55.94
N PRO A 494 39.35 2.51 -56.35
CA PRO A 494 39.10 1.64 -57.53
C PRO A 494 39.65 0.17 -57.45
N ARG A 495 38.99 -0.73 -58.22
CA ARG A 495 39.39 -2.07 -58.76
C ARG A 495 40.75 -2.65 -58.29
N VAL A 496 40.85 -3.86 -57.73
CA VAL A 496 40.71 -5.23 -58.32
C VAL A 496 40.67 -6.25 -57.14
N GLU A 497 40.18 -7.47 -57.39
CA GLU A 497 40.10 -8.67 -56.49
C GLU A 497 38.74 -8.91 -55.82
N ARG A 498 37.97 -9.77 -56.49
CA ARG A 498 36.64 -10.24 -56.09
C ARG A 498 36.85 -11.56 -55.35
N GLY A 499 37.07 -11.49 -54.03
CA GLY A 499 37.22 -12.64 -53.14
C GLY A 499 36.96 -12.29 -51.66
N GLY A 500 37.71 -11.33 -51.09
CA GLY A 500 37.62 -11.01 -49.66
C GLY A 500 36.55 -9.99 -49.23
N ASN A 501 35.92 -9.27 -50.17
CA ASN A 501 35.05 -8.13 -49.83
C ASN A 501 33.62 -8.53 -49.41
N VAL A 502 33.17 -9.74 -49.77
CA VAL A 502 31.85 -10.25 -49.35
C VAL A 502 31.89 -10.73 -47.90
N GLU A 503 32.96 -11.41 -47.49
CA GLU A 503 33.11 -11.88 -46.10
C GLU A 503 33.25 -10.74 -45.09
N ALA A 504 33.95 -9.66 -45.45
CA ALA A 504 34.05 -8.47 -44.60
C ALA A 504 32.70 -7.75 -44.45
N LEU A 505 31.92 -7.62 -45.53
CA LEU A 505 30.57 -7.05 -45.50
C LEU A 505 29.59 -7.94 -44.73
N THR A 506 29.65 -9.26 -44.92
CA THR A 506 28.85 -10.23 -44.17
C THR A 506 29.19 -10.17 -42.68
N SER A 507 30.48 -10.12 -42.32
CA SER A 507 30.92 -9.99 -40.92
C SER A 507 30.46 -8.68 -40.28
N ALA A 508 30.51 -7.56 -41.02
CA ALA A 508 30.01 -6.28 -40.54
C ALA A 508 28.47 -6.26 -40.36
N LEU A 509 27.73 -6.91 -41.26
CA LEU A 509 26.27 -7.10 -41.13
C LEU A 509 25.91 -7.97 -39.93
N VAL A 510 26.66 -9.06 -39.70
CA VAL A 510 26.49 -9.92 -38.52
C VAL A 510 26.80 -9.16 -37.23
N ALA A 511 27.90 -8.40 -37.19
CA ALA A 511 28.25 -7.57 -36.04
C ALA A 511 27.17 -6.51 -35.74
N ARG A 512 26.61 -5.86 -36.77
CA ARG A 512 25.47 -4.94 -36.62
C ARG A 512 24.18 -5.64 -36.18
N GLY A 513 23.96 -6.88 -36.64
CA GLY A 513 22.85 -7.71 -36.18
C GLY A 513 22.96 -8.04 -34.70
N HIS A 514 24.14 -8.41 -34.22
CA HIS A 514 24.40 -8.64 -32.80
C HIS A 514 24.24 -7.36 -31.97
N GLU A 515 24.74 -6.21 -32.45
CA GLU A 515 24.56 -4.93 -31.76
C GLU A 515 23.08 -4.54 -31.64
N LEU A 516 22.28 -4.74 -32.71
CA LEU A 516 20.84 -4.53 -32.66
C LEU A 516 20.14 -5.47 -31.67
N GLN A 517 20.55 -6.74 -31.62
CA GLN A 517 19.99 -7.72 -30.70
C GLN A 517 20.31 -7.37 -29.23
N LEU A 518 21.52 -6.88 -28.96
CA LEU A 518 21.91 -6.39 -27.63
C LEU A 518 21.09 -5.17 -27.23
N LEU A 519 20.96 -4.17 -28.12
CA LEU A 519 20.16 -2.97 -27.85
C LEU A 519 18.67 -3.29 -27.67
N GLN A 520 18.13 -4.27 -28.39
CA GLN A 520 16.76 -4.75 -28.18
C GLN A 520 16.58 -5.44 -26.83
N GLY A 521 17.58 -6.21 -26.38
CA GLY A 521 17.61 -6.80 -25.05
C GLY A 521 17.65 -5.74 -23.95
N GLU A 522 18.50 -4.72 -24.12
CA GLU A 522 18.65 -3.62 -23.16
C GLU A 522 17.39 -2.74 -23.09
N LEU A 523 16.74 -2.47 -24.24
CA LEU A 523 15.44 -1.79 -24.28
C LEU A 523 14.32 -2.60 -23.61
N SER A 524 14.32 -3.91 -23.75
CA SER A 524 13.36 -4.79 -23.07
C SER A 524 13.57 -4.75 -21.56
N LYS A 525 14.83 -4.76 -21.11
CA LYS A 525 15.19 -4.65 -19.69
C LYS A 525 14.79 -3.29 -19.10
N LEU A 526 15.15 -2.19 -19.77
CA LEU A 526 14.78 -0.84 -19.36
C LEU A 526 13.26 -0.62 -19.33
N ARG A 527 12.51 -1.32 -20.18
CA ARG A 527 11.04 -1.29 -20.15
C ARG A 527 10.50 -2.00 -18.90
N GLY A 528 11.06 -3.16 -18.55
CA GLY A 528 10.72 -3.84 -17.29
C GLY A 528 11.03 -2.99 -16.06
N ASP A 529 12.24 -2.41 -15.99
CA ASP A 529 12.64 -1.53 -14.88
C ASP A 529 11.71 -0.30 -14.75
N LYS A 530 11.18 0.20 -15.88
CA LYS A 530 10.21 1.29 -15.88
C LYS A 530 8.88 0.87 -15.25
N ASP A 531 8.38 -0.31 -15.60
CA ASP A 531 7.12 -0.84 -15.06
C ASP A 531 7.24 -1.08 -13.53
N ASP A 532 8.39 -1.55 -13.06
CA ASP A 532 8.69 -1.69 -11.62
C ASP A 532 8.71 -0.34 -10.90
N VAL A 533 9.30 0.70 -11.51
CA VAL A 533 9.29 2.06 -10.95
C VAL A 533 7.87 2.62 -10.85
N GLU A 534 7.00 2.33 -11.82
CA GLU A 534 5.59 2.75 -11.78
C GLU A 534 4.83 2.02 -10.66
N LEU A 535 5.08 0.71 -10.47
CA LEU A 535 4.51 -0.06 -9.37
C LEU A 535 4.96 0.44 -7.99
N LEU A 536 6.27 0.67 -7.82
CA LEU A 536 6.84 1.19 -6.56
C LEU A 536 6.30 2.59 -6.23
N LYS A 537 6.08 3.45 -7.24
CA LYS A 537 5.43 4.74 -7.03
C LYS A 537 3.98 4.60 -6.58
N ALA A 538 3.22 3.69 -7.18
CA ALA A 538 1.84 3.42 -6.76
C ALA A 538 1.79 2.92 -5.31
N GLN A 539 2.70 2.02 -4.93
CA GLN A 539 2.82 1.52 -3.56
C GLN A 539 3.18 2.66 -2.58
N LEU A 540 4.07 3.57 -2.95
CA LEU A 540 4.46 4.70 -2.11
C LEU A 540 3.31 5.69 -1.88
N GLU A 541 2.51 5.98 -2.92
CA GLU A 541 1.32 6.82 -2.78
C GLU A 541 0.24 6.17 -1.91
N LEU A 542 0.08 4.84 -2.01
CA LEU A 542 -0.88 4.11 -1.18
C LEU A 542 -0.48 4.15 0.30
N TYR A 543 0.80 3.90 0.60
CA TYR A 543 1.31 4.03 1.98
C TYR A 543 1.21 5.46 2.51
N LYS A 544 1.44 6.47 1.66
CA LYS A 544 1.27 7.87 2.06
C LYS A 544 -0.19 8.18 2.38
N SER A 545 -1.12 7.74 1.55
CA SER A 545 -2.57 7.89 1.78
C SER A 545 -3.00 7.20 3.08
N ASP A 546 -2.56 5.97 3.32
CA ASP A 546 -2.88 5.22 4.53
C ASP A 546 -2.32 5.91 5.79
N PHE A 547 -1.09 6.41 5.70
CA PHE A 547 -0.48 7.17 6.79
C PHE A 547 -1.23 8.47 7.10
N GLU A 548 -1.64 9.21 6.07
CA GLU A 548 -2.43 10.44 6.24
C GLU A 548 -3.81 10.14 6.86
N ALA A 549 -4.48 9.08 6.43
CA ALA A 549 -5.77 8.65 6.99
C ALA A 549 -5.65 8.21 8.46
N GLU A 550 -4.64 7.41 8.81
CA GLU A 550 -4.37 7.01 10.20
C GLU A 550 -4.05 8.23 11.07
N ARG A 551 -3.29 9.19 10.55
CA ARG A 551 -2.98 10.43 11.26
C ARG A 551 -4.25 11.25 11.54
N GLU A 552 -5.11 11.45 10.55
CA GLU A 552 -6.38 12.18 10.71
C GLU A 552 -7.29 11.48 11.73
N SER A 553 -7.40 10.16 11.65
CA SER A 553 -8.13 9.33 12.62
C SER A 553 -7.61 9.55 14.05
N ARG A 554 -6.28 9.55 14.23
CA ARG A 554 -5.64 9.80 15.54
C ARG A 554 -5.86 11.22 16.05
N GLU A 555 -5.76 12.24 15.20
CA GLU A 555 -6.03 13.62 15.57
C GLU A 555 -7.49 13.79 16.01
N LYS A 556 -8.43 13.15 15.31
CA LYS A 556 -9.84 13.13 15.68
C LYS A 556 -10.07 12.44 17.03
N MET A 557 -9.52 11.24 17.24
CA MET A 557 -9.60 10.54 18.54
C MET A 557 -8.99 11.37 19.68
N ALA A 558 -7.89 12.07 19.44
CA ALA A 558 -7.29 12.95 20.45
C ALA A 558 -8.23 14.11 20.81
N SER A 559 -8.86 14.75 19.81
CA SER A 559 -9.82 15.83 20.04
C SER A 559 -11.09 15.37 20.76
N GLU A 560 -11.59 14.17 20.45
CA GLU A 560 -12.75 13.57 21.13
C GLU A 560 -12.39 13.22 22.59
N LYS A 561 -11.20 12.67 22.83
CA LYS A 561 -10.69 12.41 24.18
C LYS A 561 -10.62 13.69 25.02
N ASP A 562 -10.10 14.79 24.47
CA ASP A 562 -10.01 16.06 25.17
C ASP A 562 -11.39 16.66 25.47
N THR A 563 -12.34 16.49 24.54
CA THR A 563 -13.75 16.88 24.74
C THR A 563 -14.38 16.09 25.89
N ILE A 564 -14.27 14.75 25.86
CA ILE A 564 -14.80 13.87 26.92
C ILE A 564 -14.17 14.19 28.27
N LEU A 565 -12.85 14.44 28.33
CA LEU A 565 -12.18 14.83 29.57
C LEU A 565 -12.70 16.17 30.11
N THR A 566 -13.01 17.12 29.23
CA THR A 566 -13.57 18.41 29.61
C THR A 566 -15.00 18.28 30.14
N ASP A 567 -15.82 17.46 29.50
CA ASP A 567 -17.18 17.16 29.93
C ASP A 567 -17.21 16.41 31.26
N LEU A 568 -16.30 15.46 31.45
CA LEU A 568 -16.14 14.73 32.71
C LEU A 568 -15.77 15.68 33.85
N ARG A 569 -14.80 16.59 33.65
CA ARG A 569 -14.44 17.62 34.64
C ARG A 569 -15.61 18.53 34.96
N THR A 570 -16.37 18.96 33.95
CA THR A 570 -17.53 19.85 34.12
C THR A 570 -18.64 19.16 34.90
N THR A 571 -18.92 17.89 34.58
CA THR A 571 -19.92 17.06 35.26
C THR A 571 -19.51 16.76 36.70
N GLN A 572 -18.25 16.43 36.96
CA GLN A 572 -17.72 16.26 38.31
C GLN A 572 -17.86 17.53 39.14
N LYS A 573 -17.55 18.70 38.58
CA LYS A 573 -17.73 19.99 39.26
C LYS A 573 -19.20 20.27 39.59
N ARG A 574 -20.11 19.95 38.67
CA ARG A 574 -21.57 20.09 38.89
C ARG A 574 -22.06 19.13 39.97
N ASN A 575 -21.60 17.89 39.98
CA ASN A 575 -21.91 16.92 41.03
C ASN A 575 -21.39 17.36 42.40
N GLN A 576 -20.17 17.92 42.48
CA GLN A 576 -19.64 18.49 43.72
C GLN A 576 -20.50 19.66 44.22
N GLU A 577 -20.91 20.56 43.33
CA GLU A 577 -21.78 21.69 43.66
C GLU A 577 -23.17 21.22 44.15
N LEU A 578 -23.80 20.27 43.45
CA LEU A 578 -25.07 19.68 43.89
C LEU A 578 -24.94 18.95 45.22
N THR A 579 -23.84 18.22 45.45
CA THR A 579 -23.56 17.55 46.72
C THR A 579 -23.42 18.56 47.85
N LYS A 580 -22.75 19.69 47.58
CA LYS A 580 -22.63 20.80 48.53
C LYS A 580 -23.98 21.45 48.82
N GLN A 581 -24.81 21.69 47.80
CA GLN A 581 -26.17 22.20 47.97
C GLN A 581 -27.04 21.26 48.80
N LEU A 582 -26.96 19.94 48.56
CA LEU A 582 -27.64 18.93 49.38
C LEU A 582 -27.16 18.95 50.83
N GLU A 583 -25.87 19.11 51.06
CA GLU A 583 -25.30 19.22 52.40
C GLU A 583 -25.73 20.53 53.11
N ASP A 584 -25.81 21.64 52.39
CA ASP A 584 -26.28 22.92 52.92
C ASP A 584 -27.79 22.85 53.25
N VAL A 585 -28.59 22.20 52.40
CA VAL A 585 -30.01 21.90 52.70
C VAL A 585 -30.13 20.98 53.92
N ARG A 586 -29.26 19.97 54.05
CA ARG A 586 -29.21 19.07 55.22
C ARG A 586 -28.91 19.83 56.51
N LYS A 587 -28.00 20.82 56.46
CA LYS A 587 -27.66 21.69 57.61
C LYS A 587 -28.79 22.67 57.96
N LEU A 588 -29.46 23.24 56.95
CA LEU A 588 -30.56 24.20 57.14
C LEU A 588 -31.86 23.54 57.58
N HIS A 589 -32.10 22.27 57.23
CA HIS A 589 -33.34 21.56 57.54
C HIS A 589 -33.10 20.16 58.15
N PRO A 590 -32.56 20.05 59.38
CA PRO A 590 -32.22 18.77 60.01
C PRO A 590 -33.42 17.83 60.22
N GLY A 591 -34.64 18.39 60.28
CA GLY A 591 -35.88 17.63 60.49
C GLY A 591 -36.39 16.85 59.27
N VAL A 592 -36.08 17.28 58.04
CA VAL A 592 -36.59 16.64 56.82
C VAL A 592 -35.82 15.37 56.45
N TYR A 593 -34.56 15.27 56.88
CA TYR A 593 -33.73 14.07 56.66
C TYR A 593 -34.15 12.88 57.55
N ARG A 594 -34.83 13.16 58.67
CA ARG A 594 -35.24 12.14 59.65
C ARG A 594 -36.45 11.32 59.19
N ASP A 595 -37.34 11.90 58.38
CA ASP A 595 -38.57 11.23 57.94
C ASP A 595 -38.38 10.33 56.71
N VAL A 596 -37.37 10.58 55.87
CA VAL A 596 -37.13 9.77 54.65
C VAL A 596 -36.31 8.50 54.92
N THR A 597 -35.57 8.45 56.04
CA THR A 597 -34.73 7.29 56.41
C THR A 597 -35.37 6.36 57.44
N SER A 598 -36.51 6.73 58.04
CA SER A 598 -37.24 5.88 58.99
C SER A 598 -38.23 4.95 58.29
N ARG A 599 -37.79 3.74 57.92
CA ARG A 599 -38.66 2.60 57.57
C ARG A 599 -39.02 1.81 58.86
N PRO A 600 -40.22 1.20 58.99
CA PRO A 600 -40.64 0.55 60.23
C PRO A 600 -39.87 -0.76 60.49
N ALA A 601 -39.39 -0.92 61.72
CA ALA A 601 -38.72 -2.13 62.18
C ALA A 601 -39.71 -3.30 62.38
N ARG A 602 -39.38 -4.46 61.79
CA ARG A 602 -40.00 -5.77 62.13
C ARG A 602 -39.30 -6.38 63.36
N PRO A 603 -39.99 -7.22 64.16
CA PRO A 603 -39.56 -7.57 65.51
C PRO A 603 -38.47 -8.66 65.53
N SER A 604 -37.58 -8.50 66.50
CA SER A 604 -36.40 -9.31 66.83
C SER A 604 -36.69 -10.50 67.74
N ALA A 605 -35.94 -11.60 67.57
CA ALA A 605 -35.63 -12.60 68.60
C ALA A 605 -34.29 -13.33 68.27
N PRO A 606 -33.58 -13.97 69.22
CA PRO A 606 -32.84 -13.35 70.31
C PRO A 606 -31.31 -13.67 70.31
N ARG A 607 -30.60 -12.81 71.07
CA ARG A 607 -29.15 -12.71 71.37
C ARG A 607 -28.33 -14.00 71.58
N GLN A 608 -27.09 -13.97 71.06
CA GLN A 608 -25.85 -14.53 71.64
C GLN A 608 -24.61 -13.70 71.22
N PRO A 609 -23.44 -13.82 71.90
CA PRO A 609 -22.69 -12.69 72.44
C PRO A 609 -21.71 -12.02 71.48
N ALA A 610 -21.31 -10.80 71.86
CA ALA A 610 -20.38 -9.91 71.18
C ALA A 610 -19.12 -10.63 70.66
N ARG A 611 -18.92 -10.57 69.34
CA ARG A 611 -17.63 -10.83 68.69
C ARG A 611 -17.31 -9.66 67.78
N ALA A 612 -16.04 -9.26 67.81
CA ALA A 612 -15.46 -8.12 67.13
C ALA A 612 -15.86 -8.03 65.64
N ALA A 613 -15.84 -6.79 65.12
CA ALA A 613 -16.05 -6.47 63.72
C ALA A 613 -15.30 -7.43 62.78
N PRO A 614 -15.88 -7.88 61.65
CA PRO A 614 -15.12 -8.61 60.65
C PRO A 614 -14.15 -7.62 59.99
N ALA A 615 -12.88 -7.72 60.37
CA ALA A 615 -11.80 -7.27 59.52
C ALA A 615 -11.95 -8.01 58.18
N ASN A 616 -11.99 -7.23 57.10
CA ASN A 616 -12.15 -7.73 55.75
C ASN A 616 -10.83 -8.39 55.31
N ASN A 617 -10.53 -9.60 55.82
CA ASN A 617 -9.36 -10.37 55.43
C ASN A 617 -9.59 -10.98 54.04
N MET A 618 -9.29 -10.22 53.00
CA MET A 618 -9.21 -10.72 51.63
C MET A 618 -8.08 -11.76 51.58
N THR A 619 -8.44 -13.03 51.46
CA THR A 619 -7.48 -14.13 51.27
C THR A 619 -7.28 -14.33 49.78
N PHE A 620 -6.08 -14.07 49.27
CA PHE A 620 -5.68 -14.28 47.88
C PHE A 620 -5.30 -15.75 47.67
N THR A 621 -5.59 -16.31 46.50
CA THR A 621 -5.25 -17.70 46.14
C THR A 621 -4.61 -17.73 44.75
N CYS A 622 -3.49 -18.44 44.61
CA CYS A 622 -2.71 -18.50 43.36
C CYS A 622 -3.50 -19.17 42.22
N PRO A 623 -3.82 -18.47 41.11
CA PRO A 623 -4.57 -19.03 39.98
C PRO A 623 -3.83 -20.17 39.24
N LYS A 624 -2.50 -20.21 39.31
CA LYS A 624 -1.70 -21.22 38.58
C LYS A 624 -1.66 -22.57 39.29
N CYS A 625 -1.36 -22.59 40.59
CA CYS A 625 -1.25 -23.86 41.34
C CYS A 625 -2.52 -24.24 42.11
N MET A 626 -3.41 -23.27 42.39
CA MET A 626 -4.62 -23.41 43.22
C MET A 626 -4.39 -23.98 44.63
N ARG A 627 -3.13 -24.12 45.07
CA ARG A 627 -2.75 -24.76 46.34
C ARG A 627 -2.23 -23.78 47.38
N PHE A 628 -1.81 -22.59 46.97
CA PHE A 628 -1.29 -21.56 47.86
C PHE A 628 -2.30 -20.42 48.02
N SER A 629 -2.58 -20.06 49.28
CA SER A 629 -3.44 -18.94 49.65
C SER A 629 -2.83 -18.17 50.82
N CYS A 630 -2.87 -16.84 50.77
CA CYS A 630 -2.45 -15.96 51.87
C CYS A 630 -3.28 -14.67 51.88
N ASP A 631 -3.35 -14.00 53.02
CA ASP A 631 -4.07 -12.73 53.20
C ASP A 631 -3.19 -11.48 53.00
N ASP A 632 -1.89 -11.67 52.77
CA ASP A 632 -0.94 -10.62 52.39
C ASP A 632 -0.68 -10.64 50.87
N TYR A 633 -0.95 -9.51 50.21
CA TYR A 633 -0.77 -9.36 48.78
C TYR A 633 0.70 -9.51 48.34
N LYS A 634 1.66 -9.02 49.15
CA LYS A 634 3.09 -9.07 48.84
C LYS A 634 3.59 -10.51 48.77
N VAL A 635 3.12 -11.34 49.72
CA VAL A 635 3.44 -12.76 49.77
C VAL A 635 2.78 -13.52 48.62
N MET A 636 1.61 -13.08 48.17
CA MET A 636 0.93 -13.66 47.01
C MET A 636 1.69 -13.33 45.70
N GLU A 637 2.18 -12.10 45.56
CA GLU A 637 2.96 -11.62 44.42
C GLU A 637 4.27 -12.42 44.29
N ASP A 638 5.04 -12.55 45.38
CA ASP A 638 6.29 -13.33 45.39
C ASP A 638 6.06 -14.82 45.06
N HIS A 639 4.96 -15.42 45.57
CA HIS A 639 4.60 -16.79 45.21
C HIS A 639 4.20 -16.90 43.73
N PHE A 640 3.45 -15.93 43.19
CA PHE A 640 2.98 -15.98 41.82
C PHE A 640 4.14 -15.89 40.83
N ASP A 641 5.13 -15.02 41.10
CA ASP A 641 6.34 -14.91 40.30
C ASP A 641 7.15 -16.21 40.31
N PHE A 642 7.38 -16.80 41.49
CA PHE A 642 8.04 -18.12 41.56
C PHE A 642 7.22 -19.22 40.86
N CYS A 643 5.90 -19.21 41.05
CA CYS A 643 5.02 -20.21 40.47
C CYS A 643 4.98 -20.10 38.94
N LEU A 644 5.19 -18.91 38.36
CA LEU A 644 5.24 -18.67 36.92
C LEU A 644 6.52 -19.25 36.28
N ASP A 645 7.65 -19.21 36.99
CA ASP A 645 8.97 -19.60 36.48
C ASP A 645 9.28 -21.11 36.51
N ASP A 646 8.52 -21.93 37.25
CA ASP A 646 8.62 -23.39 37.17
C ASP A 646 7.97 -23.91 35.86
N PHE A 647 8.82 -24.39 34.93
CA PHE A 647 8.50 -25.14 33.70
C PHE A 647 9.21 -26.50 33.67
#